data_AF-A0AAN8JXR2-F1
#
_entry.id   AF-A0AAN8JXR2-F1
#
_cell.length_a   1.000
_cell.length_b   1.000
_cell.length_c   1.000
_cell.angle_alpha   90.00
_cell.angle_beta   90.00
_cell.angle_gamma   90.00
#
_symmetry.space_group_name_H-M   'P 1'
#
loop_
_entity.id
_entity.type
_entity.pdbx_description
1 polymer ?
#
loop_
_entity_poly.entity_id
_entity_poly.type
_entity_poly.pdbx_seq_one_letter_code
_entity_poly.pdbx_strand_id
1 'polypeptide(L)'
;MIQWRWFFDVTKCGTIIIPICNIFVAFPGPGITQTATEMRKIPGEVIKTDPGRFYSHKLIYGIYPGVNTDDKEICISTIITNVLTHADEHGYTSVAIPCVNLNPVSLQKTIREYSYSTVEEYLANNPTSYIQTVWFYADESEDAKGFTSFAKSTNDKNTRRVKRRFRKKGKGADDRPEPAAQITRMFLVVSDIISEEAGALVNSSNSGLNLCNGAISSALLERCGNQLQDDCNKQYKNGLKQGDIAVTNAYNLIQTKKIYHVNLPSYDEDEELQVLERSIEKCLHQAVKDKLKNIAFPAIGSGILGYPHDKVAAKLFETVHKFGEENPDTTLTDVIFVMYHKDEKVIKAFQDKEKIYKQQYGTKVYNEEDYMKSLLAGDDEPNSRVKIADKLPLAIYSKSSALLIKIYANDSEALKKVASKCSSIIDRDINTRENTADNYIKDLDDDQLAELMKGISEKKLEVESFIDRNTGSWKTRGTANDILVLKDIFSETKSKQEDEKAKAKILQLTRQWHFTEMGASGEGLIPYDYLRNYKIENAYINGDKGVKIKDDDGEEYVIDFVSMTESRILPDRIRDTTGTSVVRKTPVQEASGKPPEEWGDMKGHNLRVDNLKEGTTEYLQVKKKLFDTMSSSSLTIAKIESIKNVSLYQQYTALKKQIQDENRGIQVEKQLFHGTNRDAAKSINRNGFNRSYCSEKENALGIGVYFATESAYSIRDNYSPRDSNGLKYIFLCDVVVGKSTVGTKGMRVPPNIEGKTTPYDSAVERIKDPRTVVIFKDNQAYPKYLISLK
;
A
#
# COMPACT_ATOMS: atom_id res chain seq x y z
N MET A 1 -32.42 11.34 50.34
CA MET A 1 -33.74 11.50 49.69
C MET A 1 -33.50 11.86 48.23
N ILE A 2 -34.35 11.39 47.30
CA ILE A 2 -34.65 12.06 46.01
C ILE A 2 -33.50 12.11 44.95
N GLN A 3 -33.55 11.12 44.05
CA GLN A 3 -33.66 11.28 42.57
C GLN A 3 -32.46 11.53 41.60
N TRP A 4 -32.23 10.50 40.74
CA TRP A 4 -31.72 10.51 39.34
C TRP A 4 -30.23 10.94 39.12
N ARG A 5 -29.48 10.51 38.07
CA ARG A 5 -29.80 10.40 36.62
C ARG A 5 -28.90 9.42 35.81
N TRP A 6 -29.58 8.45 35.17
CA TRP A 6 -29.40 7.90 33.80
C TRP A 6 -28.16 7.08 33.36
N PHE A 7 -28.35 5.76 33.21
CA PHE A 7 -28.51 5.17 31.87
C PHE A 7 -30.01 5.07 31.58
N PHE A 8 -30.44 5.07 30.31
CA PHE A 8 -31.87 5.12 29.97
C PHE A 8 -32.56 3.74 30.03
N ASP A 9 -33.29 3.53 31.12
CA ASP A 9 -34.61 2.89 31.05
C ASP A 9 -35.67 3.80 31.70
N VAL A 10 -36.86 3.82 31.11
CA VAL A 10 -37.97 4.72 31.45
C VAL A 10 -38.98 3.99 32.34
N THR A 11 -38.52 3.42 33.46
CA THR A 11 -39.22 3.45 34.77
C THR A 11 -38.43 2.74 35.88
N LYS A 12 -37.83 3.54 36.79
CA LYS A 12 -37.44 3.20 38.19
C LYS A 12 -37.30 1.71 38.57
N CYS A 13 -36.17 1.06 38.24
CA CYS A 13 -35.27 0.41 39.22
C CYS A 13 -34.14 -0.39 38.54
N GLY A 14 -32.89 -0.04 38.84
CA GLY A 14 -31.77 -1.01 38.84
C GLY A 14 -31.35 -1.63 37.50
N THR A 15 -31.27 -0.88 36.40
CA THR A 15 -30.65 -1.37 35.16
C THR A 15 -29.12 -1.31 35.25
N ILE A 16 -28.45 -2.47 35.24
CA ILE A 16 -27.00 -2.54 35.02
C ILE A 16 -26.74 -2.52 33.51
N ILE A 17 -25.83 -1.65 33.08
CA ILE A 17 -25.30 -1.64 31.71
C ILE A 17 -23.94 -2.35 31.75
N ILE A 18 -23.85 -3.46 31.02
CA ILE A 18 -22.68 -4.34 31.01
C ILE A 18 -21.48 -3.58 30.39
N PRO A 19 -20.27 -3.64 30.98
CA PRO A 19 -19.07 -3.00 30.44
C PRO A 19 -18.82 -3.34 28.96
N ILE A 20 -19.11 -4.57 28.53
CA ILE A 20 -18.86 -5.00 27.15
C ILE A 20 -19.78 -4.30 26.15
N CYS A 21 -21.02 -3.96 26.50
CA CYS A 21 -21.87 -3.17 25.61
C CYS A 21 -21.29 -1.76 25.37
N ASN A 22 -20.60 -1.17 26.35
CA ASN A 22 -19.90 0.11 26.12
C ASN A 22 -18.68 -0.06 25.19
N ILE A 23 -17.98 -1.20 25.24
CA ILE A 23 -16.92 -1.52 24.25
C ILE A 23 -17.55 -1.68 22.84
N PHE A 24 -18.63 -2.45 22.74
CA PHE A 24 -19.35 -2.68 21.49
C PHE A 24 -20.16 -1.48 20.96
N VAL A 25 -20.37 -0.44 21.77
CA VAL A 25 -20.99 0.85 21.35
C VAL A 25 -19.94 1.92 21.04
N ALA A 26 -18.79 1.93 21.73
CA ALA A 26 -17.74 2.92 21.51
C ALA A 26 -16.89 2.64 20.26
N PHE A 27 -16.65 1.37 19.91
CA PHE A 27 -15.76 0.99 18.82
C PHE A 27 -16.32 1.21 17.39
N PRO A 28 -17.59 0.89 17.06
CA PRO A 28 -18.05 0.87 15.68
C PRO A 28 -18.54 2.23 15.14
N GLY A 29 -18.79 3.21 16.01
CA GLY A 29 -19.18 4.58 15.65
C GLY A 29 -20.65 4.94 16.01
N PRO A 30 -20.97 6.25 16.05
CA PRO A 30 -22.19 6.76 16.70
C PRO A 30 -23.52 6.38 16.03
N GLY A 31 -23.51 5.95 14.76
CA GLY A 31 -24.73 5.58 14.04
C GLY A 31 -25.45 4.34 14.62
N ILE A 32 -24.70 3.35 15.11
CA ILE A 32 -25.28 2.13 15.70
C ILE A 32 -26.02 2.45 17.00
N THR A 33 -25.50 3.42 17.77
CA THR A 33 -26.13 3.88 19.02
C THR A 33 -27.53 4.41 18.78
N GLN A 34 -27.74 5.12 17.66
CA GLN A 34 -29.03 5.72 17.30
C GLN A 34 -30.06 4.66 16.89
N THR A 35 -29.69 3.72 16.02
CA THR A 35 -30.56 2.61 15.60
C THR A 35 -31.03 1.75 16.78
N ALA A 36 -30.18 1.55 17.80
CA ALA A 36 -30.52 0.78 19.00
C ALA A 36 -31.37 1.55 20.04
N THR A 37 -31.50 2.88 19.93
CA THR A 37 -32.32 3.69 20.86
C THR A 37 -33.77 3.88 20.42
N GLU A 38 -34.09 3.75 19.13
CA GLU A 38 -35.42 4.08 18.59
C GLU A 38 -36.40 2.88 18.60
N MET A 39 -35.92 1.65 18.83
CA MET A 39 -36.75 0.44 18.84
C MET A 39 -37.32 0.10 20.22
N ARG A 40 -38.55 -0.44 20.25
CA ARG A 40 -39.14 -1.06 21.45
C ARG A 40 -38.28 -2.26 21.88
N LYS A 41 -38.18 -2.48 23.19
CA LYS A 41 -37.32 -3.50 23.79
C LYS A 41 -38.17 -4.56 24.47
N ILE A 42 -38.36 -5.70 23.82
CA ILE A 42 -39.12 -6.83 24.35
C ILE A 42 -38.11 -7.94 24.72
N PRO A 43 -38.12 -8.46 25.97
CA PRO A 43 -37.28 -9.59 26.35
C PRO A 43 -37.47 -10.80 25.42
N GLY A 44 -36.38 -11.36 24.91
CA GLY A 44 -36.41 -12.46 23.94
C GLY A 44 -36.12 -12.05 22.48
N GLU A 45 -36.26 -10.77 22.13
CA GLU A 45 -35.99 -10.28 20.78
C GLU A 45 -34.49 -10.07 20.50
N VAL A 46 -34.13 -10.03 19.21
CA VAL A 46 -32.78 -9.73 18.73
C VAL A 46 -32.80 -8.58 17.71
N ILE A 47 -31.89 -7.61 17.87
CA ILE A 47 -31.69 -6.50 16.95
C ILE A 47 -30.42 -6.76 16.13
N LYS A 48 -30.55 -6.86 14.81
CA LYS A 48 -29.45 -7.13 13.87
C LYS A 48 -28.91 -5.81 13.31
N THR A 49 -27.61 -5.59 13.40
CA THR A 49 -26.93 -4.34 12.99
C THR A 49 -25.65 -4.63 12.21
N ASP A 50 -25.14 -3.64 11.47
CA ASP A 50 -23.85 -3.76 10.79
C ASP A 50 -22.69 -3.74 11.82
N PRO A 51 -21.58 -4.44 11.55
CA PRO A 51 -20.50 -4.64 12.53
C PRO A 51 -19.66 -3.38 12.78
N GLY A 52 -19.78 -2.35 11.94
CA GLY A 52 -18.98 -1.13 12.00
C GLY A 52 -17.48 -1.43 11.90
N ARG A 53 -16.74 -1.22 13.00
CA ARG A 53 -15.28 -1.46 13.08
C ARG A 53 -14.90 -2.83 13.66
N PHE A 54 -15.86 -3.71 13.96
CA PHE A 54 -15.55 -5.06 14.40
C PHE A 54 -15.22 -5.98 13.23
N TYR A 55 -14.23 -6.86 13.42
CA TYR A 55 -13.92 -7.95 12.49
C TYR A 55 -14.95 -9.10 12.61
N SER A 56 -16.22 -8.79 12.30
CA SER A 56 -17.32 -9.76 12.19
C SER A 56 -18.20 -9.41 10.99
N HIS A 57 -19.01 -10.36 10.52
CA HIS A 57 -19.94 -10.12 9.40
C HIS A 57 -21.19 -9.33 9.82
N LYS A 58 -21.63 -9.51 11.07
CA LYS A 58 -22.81 -8.86 11.65
C LYS A 58 -22.62 -8.68 13.16
N LEU A 59 -23.36 -7.73 13.74
CA LEU A 59 -23.44 -7.54 15.19
C LEU A 59 -24.91 -7.64 15.61
N ILE A 60 -25.21 -8.53 16.54
CA ILE A 60 -26.58 -8.85 16.98
C ILE A 60 -26.71 -8.58 18.47
N TYR A 61 -27.68 -7.75 18.84
CA TYR A 61 -27.99 -7.41 20.23
C TYR A 61 -29.20 -8.23 20.71
N GLY A 62 -28.99 -9.14 21.66
CA GLY A 62 -30.08 -9.87 22.32
C GLY A 62 -30.65 -9.10 23.51
N ILE A 63 -31.97 -9.00 23.61
CA ILE A 63 -32.66 -8.29 24.69
C ILE A 63 -32.97 -9.27 25.83
N TYR A 64 -32.05 -9.37 26.79
CA TYR A 64 -32.16 -10.28 27.93
C TYR A 64 -33.29 -9.88 28.92
N PRO A 65 -33.92 -10.86 29.59
CA PRO A 65 -34.96 -10.62 30.59
C PRO A 65 -34.42 -10.01 31.89
N GLY A 66 -35.32 -9.41 32.67
CA GLY A 66 -35.02 -8.96 34.03
C GLY A 66 -34.97 -10.13 35.02
N VAL A 67 -34.42 -9.89 36.22
CA VAL A 67 -34.26 -10.94 37.25
C VAL A 67 -35.58 -11.49 37.78
N ASN A 68 -36.61 -10.63 37.79
CA ASN A 68 -37.96 -10.94 38.25
C ASN A 68 -38.92 -11.20 37.08
N THR A 69 -38.39 -11.47 35.87
CA THR A 69 -39.20 -11.85 34.71
C THR A 69 -39.51 -13.34 34.79
N ASP A 70 -40.80 -13.67 34.82
CA ASP A 70 -41.28 -15.04 34.59
C ASP A 70 -40.87 -15.50 33.18
N ASP A 71 -40.64 -16.80 32.98
CA ASP A 71 -40.16 -17.38 31.71
C ASP A 71 -38.83 -16.82 31.17
N LYS A 72 -37.98 -16.25 32.03
CA LYS A 72 -36.62 -15.78 31.68
C LYS A 72 -35.78 -16.84 30.95
N GLU A 73 -35.94 -18.11 31.30
CA GLU A 73 -35.32 -19.26 30.62
C GLU A 73 -35.72 -19.32 29.14
N ILE A 74 -37.01 -19.13 28.84
CA ILE A 74 -37.55 -19.14 27.47
C ILE A 74 -37.03 -17.93 26.68
N CYS A 75 -36.99 -16.75 27.30
CA CYS A 75 -36.42 -15.55 26.67
C CYS A 75 -34.95 -15.76 26.27
N ILE A 76 -34.13 -16.36 27.14
CA ILE A 76 -32.71 -16.65 26.86
C ILE A 76 -32.60 -17.63 25.68
N SER A 77 -33.34 -18.73 25.71
CA SER A 77 -33.35 -19.72 24.62
C SER A 77 -33.80 -19.12 23.29
N THR A 78 -34.76 -18.20 23.31
CA THR A 78 -35.27 -17.54 22.09
C THR A 78 -34.22 -16.59 21.48
N ILE A 79 -33.52 -15.80 22.31
CA ILE A 79 -32.40 -14.96 21.85
C ILE A 79 -31.35 -15.80 21.13
N ILE A 80 -30.90 -16.87 21.77
CA ILE A 80 -29.81 -17.71 21.28
C ILE A 80 -30.23 -18.47 20.01
N THR A 81 -31.44 -19.01 19.98
CA THR A 81 -32.03 -19.61 18.77
C THR A 81 -32.08 -18.62 17.60
N ASN A 82 -32.51 -17.38 17.84
CA ASN A 82 -32.60 -16.35 16.79
C ASN A 82 -31.22 -15.89 16.28
N VAL A 83 -30.19 -15.90 17.13
CA VAL A 83 -28.79 -15.66 16.71
C VAL A 83 -28.28 -16.79 15.81
N LEU A 84 -28.49 -18.06 16.20
CA LEU A 84 -28.03 -19.22 15.45
C LEU A 84 -28.75 -19.36 14.11
N THR A 85 -30.08 -19.23 14.08
CA THR A 85 -30.87 -19.23 12.83
C THR A 85 -30.41 -18.15 11.87
N HIS A 86 -30.12 -16.93 12.35
CA HIS A 86 -29.61 -15.90 11.46
C HIS A 86 -28.22 -16.22 10.90
N ALA A 87 -27.35 -16.84 11.70
CA ALA A 87 -26.04 -17.28 11.24
C ALA A 87 -26.15 -18.38 10.17
N ASP A 88 -27.04 -19.36 10.33
CA ASP A 88 -27.26 -20.42 9.34
C ASP A 88 -27.93 -19.92 8.06
N GLU A 89 -28.93 -19.02 8.15
CA GLU A 89 -29.54 -18.35 7.00
C GLU A 89 -28.50 -17.65 6.09
N HIS A 90 -27.39 -17.18 6.67
CA HIS A 90 -26.37 -16.39 5.99
C HIS A 90 -25.05 -17.15 5.80
N GLY A 91 -25.02 -18.47 6.08
CA GLY A 91 -23.85 -19.34 5.89
C GLY A 91 -22.68 -19.04 6.83
N TYR A 92 -22.91 -18.38 7.96
CA TYR A 92 -21.83 -18.00 8.90
C TYR A 92 -21.33 -19.23 9.68
N THR A 93 -20.05 -19.54 9.51
CA THR A 93 -19.44 -20.74 10.09
C THR A 93 -19.00 -20.59 11.56
N SER A 94 -19.07 -19.38 12.12
CA SER A 94 -18.77 -19.15 13.53
C SER A 94 -19.61 -18.05 14.17
N VAL A 95 -19.95 -18.26 15.44
CA VAL A 95 -20.75 -17.34 16.27
C VAL A 95 -20.00 -17.10 17.58
N ALA A 96 -19.97 -15.84 18.04
CA ALA A 96 -19.43 -15.47 19.35
C ALA A 96 -20.55 -14.95 20.25
N ILE A 97 -20.73 -15.58 21.41
CA ILE A 97 -21.76 -15.29 22.39
C ILE A 97 -21.07 -14.71 23.64
N PRO A 98 -21.23 -13.41 23.96
CA PRO A 98 -20.68 -12.82 25.16
C PRO A 98 -21.48 -13.26 26.38
N CYS A 99 -20.79 -13.66 27.43
CA CYS A 99 -21.37 -14.06 28.72
C CYS A 99 -20.59 -13.36 29.83
N VAL A 100 -20.80 -12.04 29.94
CA VAL A 100 -20.04 -11.17 30.82
C VAL A 100 -20.96 -10.44 31.77
N ASN A 101 -20.72 -10.63 33.07
CA ASN A 101 -21.19 -9.85 34.21
C ASN A 101 -22.55 -9.13 34.07
N LEU A 102 -23.58 -9.89 33.67
CA LEU A 102 -24.98 -9.48 33.80
C LEU A 102 -25.34 -9.48 35.28
N ASN A 103 -25.17 -8.33 35.92
CA ASN A 103 -25.57 -8.11 37.30
C ASN A 103 -27.09 -7.83 37.30
N PRO A 104 -27.92 -8.39 38.20
CA PRO A 104 -27.59 -9.29 39.32
C PRO A 104 -26.98 -10.65 38.94
N VAL A 105 -25.93 -11.02 39.69
CA VAL A 105 -25.17 -12.29 39.59
C VAL A 105 -26.07 -13.53 39.51
N SER A 106 -27.25 -13.49 40.12
CA SER A 106 -28.25 -14.56 40.08
C SER A 106 -28.69 -14.97 38.66
N LEU A 107 -28.65 -14.07 37.68
CA LEU A 107 -29.06 -14.36 36.30
C LEU A 107 -27.92 -14.96 35.46
N GLN A 108 -26.66 -14.76 35.85
CA GLN A 108 -25.48 -15.21 35.11
C GLN A 108 -25.41 -16.73 34.99
N LYS A 109 -25.80 -17.44 36.06
CA LYS A 109 -25.91 -18.91 36.06
C LYS A 109 -26.96 -19.36 35.04
N THR A 110 -28.18 -18.83 35.09
CA THR A 110 -29.25 -19.15 34.15
C THR A 110 -28.84 -18.87 32.71
N ILE A 111 -28.24 -17.70 32.43
CA ILE A 111 -27.81 -17.34 31.07
C ILE A 111 -26.73 -18.29 30.55
N ARG A 112 -25.74 -18.65 31.37
CA ARG A 112 -24.72 -19.65 30.99
C ARG A 112 -25.34 -21.01 30.67
N GLU A 113 -26.21 -21.49 31.54
CA GLU A 113 -26.76 -22.84 31.45
C GLU A 113 -27.70 -22.97 30.24
N TYR A 114 -28.63 -22.02 30.06
CA TYR A 114 -29.57 -22.01 28.94
C TYR A 114 -28.92 -21.62 27.61
N SER A 115 -27.96 -20.68 27.57
CA SER A 115 -27.26 -20.38 26.29
C SER A 115 -26.43 -21.56 25.81
N TYR A 116 -25.89 -22.37 26.71
CA TYR A 116 -25.16 -23.59 26.35
C TYR A 116 -26.11 -24.71 25.90
N SER A 117 -27.19 -24.99 26.65
CA SER A 117 -28.14 -26.04 26.28
C SER A 117 -28.88 -25.73 24.98
N THR A 118 -29.29 -24.49 24.73
CA THR A 118 -29.92 -24.09 23.46
C THR A 118 -28.98 -24.24 22.28
N VAL A 119 -27.67 -23.94 22.42
CA VAL A 119 -26.69 -24.19 21.35
C VAL A 119 -26.56 -25.69 21.06
N GLU A 120 -26.52 -26.53 22.09
CA GLU A 120 -26.46 -27.99 21.90
C GLU A 120 -27.73 -28.56 21.25
N GLU A 121 -28.91 -28.14 21.73
CA GLU A 121 -30.21 -28.54 21.18
C GLU A 121 -30.38 -28.06 19.72
N TYR A 122 -30.04 -26.80 19.44
CA TYR A 122 -30.14 -26.23 18.09
C TYR A 122 -29.26 -26.98 17.09
N LEU A 123 -27.99 -27.23 17.44
CA LEU A 123 -27.05 -27.95 16.56
C LEU A 123 -27.35 -29.45 16.44
N ALA A 124 -28.00 -30.05 17.45
CA ALA A 124 -28.50 -31.41 17.37
C ALA A 124 -29.71 -31.52 16.41
N ASN A 125 -30.64 -30.55 16.49
CA ASN A 125 -31.84 -30.51 15.65
C ASN A 125 -31.55 -30.01 14.22
N ASN A 126 -30.45 -29.30 13.98
CA ASN A 126 -30.05 -28.80 12.66
C ASN A 126 -28.72 -29.42 12.19
N PRO A 127 -28.69 -30.71 11.80
CA PRO A 127 -27.46 -31.42 11.42
C PRO A 127 -26.84 -30.94 10.09
N THR A 128 -27.49 -30.05 9.35
CA THR A 128 -26.98 -29.38 8.15
C THR A 128 -26.53 -27.93 8.41
N SER A 129 -26.49 -27.50 9.68
CA SER A 129 -25.99 -26.18 10.09
C SER A 129 -24.60 -25.89 9.50
N TYR A 130 -24.42 -24.68 8.98
CA TYR A 130 -23.15 -24.13 8.55
C TYR A 130 -22.27 -23.75 9.74
N ILE A 131 -22.83 -23.57 10.94
CA ILE A 131 -22.12 -23.18 12.16
C ILE A 131 -21.19 -24.32 12.61
N GLN A 132 -19.89 -24.11 12.47
CA GLN A 132 -18.85 -25.06 12.87
C GLN A 132 -18.27 -24.76 14.26
N THR A 133 -18.30 -23.49 14.68
CA THR A 133 -17.67 -23.04 15.93
C THR A 133 -18.53 -22.02 16.68
N VAL A 134 -18.89 -22.33 17.93
CA VAL A 134 -19.53 -21.36 18.84
C VAL A 134 -18.55 -21.02 19.95
N TRP A 135 -18.24 -19.73 20.10
CA TRP A 135 -17.34 -19.19 21.11
C TRP A 135 -18.13 -18.54 22.24
N PHE A 136 -18.00 -19.04 23.46
CA PHE A 136 -18.50 -18.36 24.66
C PHE A 136 -17.38 -17.52 25.27
N TYR A 137 -17.57 -16.19 25.31
CA TYR A 137 -16.58 -15.24 25.82
C TYR A 137 -16.95 -14.74 27.20
N ALA A 138 -16.04 -14.84 28.16
CA ALA A 138 -16.15 -14.31 29.51
C ALA A 138 -14.85 -13.60 29.91
N ASP A 139 -14.97 -12.47 30.61
CA ASP A 139 -13.85 -11.57 30.93
C ASP A 139 -13.06 -12.05 32.17
N GLU A 140 -13.73 -12.77 33.09
CA GLU A 140 -13.13 -13.28 34.32
C GLU A 140 -12.86 -14.79 34.29
N SER A 141 -11.76 -15.21 34.94
CA SER A 141 -11.30 -16.60 34.90
C SER A 141 -12.27 -17.59 35.56
N GLU A 142 -13.19 -17.14 36.41
CA GLU A 142 -14.17 -18.01 37.08
C GLU A 142 -15.38 -18.32 36.21
N ASP A 143 -15.86 -17.39 35.40
CA ASP A 143 -16.93 -17.64 34.44
C ASP A 143 -16.51 -18.59 33.33
N ALA A 144 -15.29 -18.43 32.81
CA ALA A 144 -14.69 -19.37 31.86
C ALA A 144 -14.52 -20.79 32.47
N LYS A 145 -14.18 -20.89 33.77
CA LYS A 145 -14.20 -22.17 34.50
C LYS A 145 -15.63 -22.69 34.66
N GLY A 146 -16.62 -21.84 34.90
CA GLY A 146 -18.03 -22.17 35.04
C GLY A 146 -18.66 -22.76 33.77
N PHE A 147 -18.35 -22.22 32.60
CA PHE A 147 -18.70 -22.85 31.32
C PHE A 147 -17.98 -24.19 31.15
N THR A 148 -16.69 -24.23 31.48
CA THR A 148 -15.86 -25.45 31.36
C THR A 148 -16.29 -26.56 32.31
N SER A 149 -16.90 -26.25 33.47
CA SER A 149 -17.44 -27.23 34.41
C SER A 149 -18.85 -27.67 34.01
N PHE A 150 -19.75 -26.73 33.68
CA PHE A 150 -21.11 -27.06 33.23
C PHE A 150 -21.09 -27.93 31.97
N ALA A 151 -20.31 -27.54 30.96
CA ALA A 151 -20.16 -28.27 29.71
C ALA A 151 -19.26 -29.53 29.80
N LYS A 152 -18.89 -29.93 31.01
CA LYS A 152 -18.39 -31.28 31.36
C LYS A 152 -19.45 -32.09 32.11
N SER A 153 -20.33 -31.45 32.90
CA SER A 153 -21.45 -32.12 33.58
C SER A 153 -22.62 -32.45 32.66
N THR A 154 -22.88 -31.66 31.60
CA THR A 154 -23.92 -31.94 30.60
C THR A 154 -23.50 -32.96 29.54
N ASN A 155 -22.36 -33.64 29.72
CA ASN A 155 -21.72 -34.47 28.69
C ASN A 155 -22.41 -35.84 28.51
N ASP A 156 -23.71 -35.84 28.22
CA ASP A 156 -24.48 -37.01 27.85
C ASP A 156 -24.31 -37.35 26.37
N LYS A 157 -23.14 -37.93 26.08
CA LYS A 157 -22.77 -38.84 24.97
C LYS A 157 -23.06 -38.50 23.49
N ASN A 158 -23.91 -37.54 23.14
CA ASN A 158 -24.37 -37.33 21.75
C ASN A 158 -23.83 -36.07 21.02
N THR A 159 -23.34 -35.03 21.70
CA THR A 159 -22.90 -33.76 21.05
C THR A 159 -21.45 -33.77 20.55
N ARG A 160 -21.14 -34.64 19.58
CA ARG A 160 -19.78 -34.84 19.03
C ARG A 160 -19.25 -33.78 18.04
N ARG A 161 -19.90 -32.61 17.87
CA ARG A 161 -19.69 -31.74 16.70
C ARG A 161 -18.99 -30.39 16.90
N VAL A 162 -18.70 -29.94 18.11
CA VAL A 162 -17.97 -28.66 18.34
C VAL A 162 -16.50 -28.91 18.70
N LYS A 163 -15.57 -28.58 17.77
CA LYS A 163 -14.12 -28.76 17.98
C LYS A 163 -13.53 -27.68 18.91
N ARG A 164 -13.51 -27.97 20.21
CA ARG A 164 -12.74 -27.22 21.21
C ARG A 164 -11.22 -27.26 20.90
N ARG A 165 -10.54 -26.11 20.88
CA ARG A 165 -9.06 -26.02 20.94
C ARG A 165 -8.59 -25.01 21.99
N PHE A 166 -8.28 -25.53 23.17
CA PHE A 166 -7.32 -24.92 24.11
C PHE A 166 -5.98 -25.67 23.96
N ARG A 167 -4.82 -25.00 24.01
CA ARG A 167 -3.51 -25.66 23.79
C ARG A 167 -2.50 -25.37 24.91
N LYS A 168 -1.90 -26.44 25.45
CA LYS A 168 -0.71 -26.46 26.35
C LYS A 168 0.37 -27.42 25.77
N LYS A 169 1.54 -27.50 26.43
CA LYS A 169 2.86 -27.98 25.92
C LYS A 169 3.19 -29.49 26.09
N GLY A 170 4.13 -29.97 25.25
CA GLY A 170 5.00 -31.17 25.45
C GLY A 170 4.44 -32.49 24.88
N LYS A 171 5.23 -33.53 24.50
CA LYS A 171 6.69 -33.79 24.37
C LYS A 171 6.90 -34.81 23.20
N GLY A 172 8.16 -35.08 22.79
CA GLY A 172 8.50 -36.01 21.67
C GLY A 172 8.30 -37.51 21.98
N ALA A 173 8.65 -38.44 21.10
CA ALA A 173 9.41 -38.32 19.84
C ALA A 173 8.70 -39.13 18.70
N ASP A 174 9.27 -39.54 17.56
CA ASP A 174 10.65 -39.53 17.05
C ASP A 174 10.66 -39.48 15.49
N ASP A 175 11.69 -40.02 14.80
CA ASP A 175 11.80 -40.25 13.33
C ASP A 175 11.37 -39.06 12.44
N ARG A 176 12.22 -38.03 12.39
CA ARG A 176 12.25 -37.04 11.30
C ARG A 176 13.70 -36.72 10.92
N PRO A 177 13.97 -36.36 9.65
CA PRO A 177 15.31 -35.89 9.27
C PRO A 177 15.72 -34.69 10.12
N GLU A 178 17.02 -34.56 10.39
CA GLU A 178 17.56 -33.53 11.27
C GLU A 178 17.04 -32.14 10.90
N PRO A 179 16.58 -31.32 11.86
CA PRO A 179 16.20 -29.94 11.58
C PRO A 179 17.42 -29.18 11.06
N ALA A 180 17.27 -28.49 9.91
CA ALA A 180 18.25 -27.50 9.51
C ALA A 180 18.39 -26.46 10.64
N ALA A 181 19.65 -26.17 11.04
CA ALA A 181 19.95 -25.29 12.16
C ALA A 181 19.20 -23.95 12.06
N GLN A 182 18.66 -23.46 13.18
CA GLN A 182 17.84 -22.25 13.20
C GLN A 182 18.75 -21.01 13.14
N ILE A 183 18.94 -20.47 11.93
CA ILE A 183 19.88 -19.36 11.67
C ILE A 183 19.36 -18.06 12.27
N THR A 184 20.10 -17.46 13.21
CA THR A 184 19.85 -16.08 13.66
C THR A 184 20.12 -15.10 12.51
N ARG A 185 19.06 -14.40 12.08
CA ARG A 185 19.07 -13.43 10.98
C ARG A 185 19.52 -12.05 11.48
N MET A 186 20.45 -11.42 10.79
CA MET A 186 20.89 -10.04 11.05
C MET A 186 20.31 -9.07 10.02
N PHE A 187 19.67 -8.00 10.49
CA PHE A 187 19.08 -6.95 9.65
C PHE A 187 19.75 -5.60 9.88
N LEU A 188 19.94 -4.79 8.83
CA LEU A 188 20.36 -3.40 8.95
C LEU A 188 19.23 -2.46 8.51
N VAL A 189 18.81 -1.56 9.39
CA VAL A 189 17.64 -0.67 9.23
C VAL A 189 18.04 0.78 9.52
N VAL A 190 17.58 1.74 8.71
CA VAL A 190 17.91 3.17 8.88
C VAL A 190 16.68 3.92 9.43
N SER A 191 16.54 3.89 10.75
CA SER A 191 15.31 4.29 11.47
C SER A 191 15.66 4.96 12.81
N ASP A 192 14.65 5.28 13.62
CA ASP A 192 14.83 5.66 15.02
C ASP A 192 14.46 4.48 15.92
N ILE A 193 15.38 4.05 16.79
CA ILE A 193 15.22 2.86 17.63
C ILE A 193 13.98 2.92 18.55
N ILE A 194 13.51 4.11 18.89
CA ILE A 194 12.28 4.29 19.68
C ILE A 194 11.00 3.92 18.92
N SER A 195 11.08 3.75 17.59
CA SER A 195 9.96 3.41 16.70
C SER A 195 9.98 1.95 16.23
N GLU A 196 10.99 1.16 16.60
CA GLU A 196 11.11 -0.24 16.18
C GLU A 196 10.21 -1.18 17.00
N GLU A 197 9.54 -2.10 16.32
CA GLU A 197 8.59 -3.05 16.93
C GLU A 197 9.27 -4.39 17.30
N ALA A 198 10.34 -4.29 18.09
CA ALA A 198 11.07 -5.45 18.61
C ALA A 198 10.66 -5.82 20.05
N GLY A 199 10.77 -7.11 20.39
CA GLY A 199 10.47 -7.63 21.72
C GLY A 199 11.35 -7.05 22.82
N ALA A 200 12.61 -6.72 22.50
CA ALA A 200 13.48 -5.88 23.30
C ALA A 200 14.15 -4.79 22.47
N LEU A 201 14.24 -3.58 23.04
CA LEU A 201 15.06 -2.48 22.52
C LEU A 201 16.30 -2.32 23.42
N VAL A 202 17.48 -2.20 22.83
CA VAL A 202 18.72 -1.96 23.57
C VAL A 202 19.01 -0.47 23.65
N ASN A 203 19.30 0.01 24.85
CA ASN A 203 19.60 1.41 25.16
C ASN A 203 21.07 1.55 25.58
N SER A 204 21.82 2.45 24.94
CA SER A 204 23.14 2.87 25.45
C SER A 204 22.92 3.88 26.57
N SER A 205 23.33 3.54 27.79
CA SER A 205 23.10 4.36 28.98
C SER A 205 24.34 4.51 29.84
N ASN A 206 24.20 5.22 30.97
CA ASN A 206 25.27 5.50 31.93
C ASN A 206 25.20 4.58 33.15
N SER A 207 26.30 4.52 33.91
CA SER A 207 26.44 3.67 35.11
C SER A 207 25.38 3.94 36.18
N GLY A 208 24.90 5.19 36.31
CA GLY A 208 23.84 5.56 37.25
C GLY A 208 22.41 5.30 36.75
N LEU A 209 22.24 4.83 35.50
CA LEU A 209 20.94 4.68 34.83
C LEU A 209 20.03 5.91 34.92
N ASN A 210 20.61 7.11 34.92
CA ASN A 210 19.85 8.34 34.77
C ASN A 210 19.51 8.51 33.28
N LEU A 211 18.27 8.20 32.91
CA LEU A 211 17.84 8.12 31.51
C LEU A 211 17.65 9.51 30.87
N CYS A 212 17.62 10.59 31.67
CA CYS A 212 17.71 11.97 31.17
C CYS A 212 19.08 12.31 30.56
N ASN A 213 20.08 11.41 30.67
CA ASN A 213 21.42 11.62 30.15
C ASN A 213 21.70 10.69 28.95
N GLY A 214 21.59 11.24 27.74
CA GLY A 214 21.93 10.58 26.47
C GLY A 214 20.72 10.45 25.55
N ALA A 215 20.91 10.71 24.24
CA ALA A 215 19.82 10.87 23.29
C ALA A 215 18.83 9.69 23.26
N ILE A 216 19.33 8.46 23.13
CA ILE A 216 18.50 7.24 23.12
C ILE A 216 17.81 7.03 24.48
N SER A 217 18.54 7.21 25.58
CA SER A 217 18.00 7.05 26.93
C SER A 217 16.84 8.01 27.20
N SER A 218 16.98 9.28 26.78
CA SER A 218 15.96 10.31 27.03
C SER A 218 14.73 10.14 26.13
N ALA A 219 14.92 9.77 24.86
CA ALA A 219 13.82 9.48 23.96
C ALA A 219 13.02 8.23 24.37
N LEU A 220 13.69 7.20 24.91
CA LEU A 220 13.03 6.03 25.50
C LEU A 220 12.30 6.40 26.81
N LEU A 221 12.87 7.25 27.67
CA LEU A 221 12.18 7.71 28.88
C LEU A 221 10.89 8.49 28.54
N GLU A 222 10.96 9.41 27.57
CA GLU A 222 9.80 10.17 27.09
C GLU A 222 8.70 9.25 26.55
N ARG A 223 9.07 8.25 25.74
CA ARG A 223 8.09 7.37 25.06
C ARG A 223 7.55 6.25 25.95
N CYS A 224 8.37 5.67 26.84
CA CYS A 224 7.92 4.65 27.81
C CYS A 224 7.18 5.25 29.01
N GLY A 225 7.51 6.49 29.39
CA GLY A 225 7.01 7.15 30.60
C GLY A 225 7.94 7.00 31.81
N ASN A 226 7.75 7.86 32.82
CA ASN A 226 8.59 7.97 34.02
C ASN A 226 8.80 6.66 34.79
N GLN A 227 7.86 5.71 34.67
CA GLN A 227 7.96 4.39 35.29
C GLN A 227 9.23 3.64 34.84
N LEU A 228 9.77 3.94 33.64
CA LEU A 228 11.05 3.41 33.18
C LEU A 228 12.22 3.83 34.09
N GLN A 229 12.25 5.11 34.48
CA GLN A 229 13.24 5.63 35.43
C GLN A 229 13.01 5.10 36.85
N ASP A 230 11.75 4.92 37.27
CA ASP A 230 11.41 4.34 38.56
C ASP A 230 11.90 2.88 38.68
N ASP A 231 11.76 2.08 37.62
CA ASP A 231 12.28 0.71 37.58
C ASP A 231 13.81 0.68 37.68
N CYS A 232 14.51 1.55 36.94
CA CYS A 232 15.96 1.74 37.07
C CYS A 232 16.37 2.10 38.51
N ASN A 233 15.77 3.14 39.09
CA ASN A 233 16.06 3.63 40.43
C ASN A 233 15.77 2.58 41.53
N LYS A 234 14.71 1.78 41.35
CA LYS A 234 14.25 0.81 42.35
C LYS A 234 15.06 -0.48 42.32
N GLN A 235 15.37 -1.00 41.13
CA GLN A 235 16.01 -2.30 40.93
C GLN A 235 17.54 -2.22 40.90
N TYR A 236 18.11 -1.09 40.45
CA TYR A 236 19.55 -0.92 40.21
C TYR A 236 20.13 0.24 41.04
N LYS A 237 19.80 0.29 42.34
CA LYS A 237 20.19 1.37 43.28
C LYS A 237 21.69 1.67 43.37
N ASN A 238 22.54 0.68 43.07
CA ASN A 238 23.99 0.81 43.09
C ASN A 238 24.60 1.05 41.70
N GLY A 239 23.75 1.34 40.70
CA GLY A 239 24.13 1.46 39.30
C GLY A 239 24.46 0.13 38.62
N LEU A 240 25.01 0.24 37.41
CA LEU A 240 25.59 -0.86 36.63
C LEU A 240 27.11 -0.74 36.60
N LYS A 241 27.80 -1.90 36.63
CA LYS A 241 29.21 -1.96 36.25
C LYS A 241 29.33 -1.82 34.73
N GLN A 242 30.52 -1.49 34.25
CA GLN A 242 30.82 -1.49 32.82
C GLN A 242 30.72 -2.91 32.27
N GLY A 243 30.05 -3.09 31.13
CA GLY A 243 29.82 -4.40 30.54
C GLY A 243 28.65 -5.18 31.15
N ASP A 244 27.89 -4.60 32.08
CA ASP A 244 26.63 -5.16 32.61
C ASP A 244 25.40 -4.51 31.95
N ILE A 245 24.26 -5.19 32.08
CA ILE A 245 22.96 -4.74 31.53
C ILE A 245 21.89 -4.68 32.63
N ALA A 246 21.02 -3.68 32.56
CA ALA A 246 19.78 -3.62 33.34
C ALA A 246 18.58 -3.94 32.44
N VAL A 247 17.57 -4.61 33.00
CA VAL A 247 16.34 -5.01 32.30
C VAL A 247 15.15 -4.35 32.96
N THR A 248 14.36 -3.61 32.20
CA THR A 248 13.11 -2.98 32.65
C THR A 248 11.96 -3.35 31.73
N ASN A 249 10.72 -3.04 32.13
CA ASN A 249 9.58 -3.12 31.21
C ASN A 249 9.57 -1.91 30.25
N ALA A 250 8.89 -2.03 29.11
CA ALA A 250 8.78 -0.95 28.11
C ALA A 250 7.50 -0.08 28.24
N TYR A 251 6.63 -0.41 29.20
CA TYR A 251 5.46 0.37 29.62
C TYR A 251 4.53 0.81 28.47
N ASN A 252 4.56 2.08 28.09
CA ASN A 252 3.69 2.66 27.06
C ASN A 252 4.00 2.13 25.64
N LEU A 253 5.15 1.48 25.42
CA LEU A 253 5.47 0.78 24.16
C LEU A 253 4.79 -0.59 24.12
N ILE A 254 3.51 -0.64 23.72
CA ILE A 254 2.68 -1.87 23.71
C ILE A 254 3.29 -3.01 22.87
N GLN A 255 4.01 -2.67 21.79
CA GLN A 255 4.70 -3.61 20.89
C GLN A 255 5.96 -4.24 21.54
N THR A 256 6.62 -3.53 22.46
CA THR A 256 7.90 -3.91 23.06
C THR A 256 7.68 -4.49 24.46
N LYS A 257 8.39 -5.54 24.83
CA LYS A 257 8.24 -6.16 26.16
C LYS A 257 9.27 -5.62 27.16
N LYS A 258 10.51 -5.40 26.71
CA LYS A 258 11.65 -5.06 27.56
C LYS A 258 12.52 -3.95 26.97
N ILE A 259 13.15 -3.18 27.85
CA ILE A 259 14.29 -2.31 27.51
C ILE A 259 15.54 -2.87 28.19
N TYR A 260 16.62 -3.03 27.44
CA TYR A 260 17.92 -3.49 27.95
C TYR A 260 18.90 -2.31 27.97
N HIS A 261 19.20 -1.81 29.16
CA HIS A 261 20.08 -0.66 29.34
C HIS A 261 21.51 -1.14 29.54
N VAL A 262 22.39 -0.81 28.59
CA VAL A 262 23.81 -1.20 28.56
C VAL A 262 24.65 -0.05 29.09
N ASN A 263 25.56 -0.34 30.02
CA ASN A 263 26.57 0.61 30.49
C ASN A 263 27.96 0.24 29.95
N LEU A 264 28.61 1.19 29.27
CA LEU A 264 29.96 1.05 28.70
C LEU A 264 30.92 2.09 29.30
N PRO A 265 32.24 1.83 29.28
CA PRO A 265 33.26 2.86 29.48
C PRO A 265 33.20 3.93 28.38
N SER A 266 33.98 5.00 28.54
CA SER A 266 34.36 5.83 27.39
C SER A 266 35.51 5.13 26.65
N TYR A 267 35.51 5.19 25.33
CA TYR A 267 36.56 4.60 24.50
C TYR A 267 37.86 5.41 24.62
N ASP A 268 38.96 4.71 24.90
CA ASP A 268 40.32 5.25 24.87
C ASP A 268 41.18 4.35 23.96
N GLU A 269 41.15 3.03 24.19
CA GLU A 269 41.87 2.03 23.41
C GLU A 269 40.97 0.86 22.96
N ASP A 270 41.54 -0.17 22.33
CA ASP A 270 40.78 -1.33 21.84
C ASP A 270 40.42 -2.36 22.93
N GLU A 271 40.90 -2.18 24.17
CA GLU A 271 40.47 -3.01 25.32
C GLU A 271 38.97 -2.82 25.63
N GLU A 272 38.46 -1.59 25.48
CA GLU A 272 37.04 -1.26 25.68
C GLU A 272 36.09 -2.00 24.72
N LEU A 273 36.59 -2.53 23.59
CA LEU A 273 35.79 -3.33 22.65
C LEU A 273 35.43 -4.71 23.23
N GLN A 274 36.25 -5.26 24.12
CA GLN A 274 35.92 -6.50 24.84
C GLN A 274 34.75 -6.30 25.81
N VAL A 275 34.61 -5.08 26.34
CA VAL A 275 33.48 -4.70 27.21
C VAL A 275 32.20 -4.54 26.38
N LEU A 276 32.30 -3.96 25.17
CA LEU A 276 31.21 -3.88 24.20
C LEU A 276 30.73 -5.28 23.75
N GLU A 277 31.66 -6.17 23.36
CA GLU A 277 31.36 -7.55 22.97
C GLU A 277 30.61 -8.31 24.08
N ARG A 278 31.13 -8.26 25.32
CA ARG A 278 30.48 -8.85 26.50
C ARG A 278 29.09 -8.30 26.79
N SER A 279 28.86 -7.00 26.54
CA SER A 279 27.53 -6.39 26.65
C SER A 279 26.54 -6.93 25.62
N ILE A 280 27.00 -7.10 24.37
CA ILE A 280 26.19 -7.64 23.27
C ILE A 280 25.81 -9.10 23.58
N GLU A 281 26.78 -9.94 23.97
CA GLU A 281 26.53 -11.32 24.40
C GLU A 281 25.47 -11.39 25.51
N LYS A 282 25.57 -10.55 26.54
CA LYS A 282 24.57 -10.49 27.63
C LYS A 282 23.19 -10.10 27.14
N CYS A 283 23.07 -9.13 26.23
CA CYS A 283 21.78 -8.75 25.64
C CYS A 283 21.13 -9.92 24.88
N LEU A 284 21.92 -10.65 24.08
CA LEU A 284 21.44 -11.82 23.30
C LEU A 284 20.98 -12.96 24.22
N HIS A 285 21.81 -13.37 25.19
CA HIS A 285 21.43 -14.41 26.16
C HIS A 285 20.23 -14.01 27.04
N GLN A 286 20.10 -12.73 27.42
CA GLN A 286 18.96 -12.24 28.19
C GLN A 286 17.67 -12.22 27.34
N ALA A 287 17.74 -11.93 26.03
CA ALA A 287 16.59 -12.06 25.11
C ALA A 287 16.08 -13.51 25.00
N VAL A 288 16.98 -14.49 24.94
CA VAL A 288 16.62 -15.92 24.98
C VAL A 288 15.95 -16.29 26.31
N LYS A 289 16.51 -15.83 27.43
CA LYS A 289 15.96 -16.07 28.78
C LYS A 289 14.55 -15.48 28.95
N ASP A 290 14.31 -14.29 28.38
CA ASP A 290 13.00 -13.64 28.34
C ASP A 290 12.07 -14.18 27.24
N LYS A 291 12.55 -15.16 26.44
CA LYS A 291 11.81 -15.88 25.37
C LYS A 291 11.30 -14.93 24.28
N LEU A 292 12.15 -13.98 23.91
CA LEU A 292 11.91 -13.05 22.81
C LEU A 292 12.34 -13.68 21.48
N LYS A 293 11.61 -13.34 20.41
CA LYS A 293 11.97 -13.71 19.04
C LYS A 293 12.97 -12.74 18.41
N ASN A 294 12.86 -11.45 18.74
CA ASN A 294 13.64 -10.39 18.12
C ASN A 294 14.15 -9.33 19.12
N ILE A 295 15.27 -8.71 18.78
CA ILE A 295 15.94 -7.65 19.55
C ILE A 295 16.53 -6.59 18.63
N ALA A 296 16.42 -5.31 19.01
CA ALA A 296 16.99 -4.19 18.27
C ALA A 296 18.16 -3.54 19.01
N PHE A 297 19.30 -3.41 18.32
CA PHE A 297 20.53 -2.78 18.80
C PHE A 297 20.78 -1.45 18.04
N PRO A 298 21.07 -0.35 18.72
CA PRO A 298 21.62 0.84 18.08
C PRO A 298 23.14 0.66 17.89
N ALA A 299 23.82 1.65 17.32
CA ALA A 299 25.28 1.73 17.36
C ALA A 299 25.78 2.08 18.79
N ILE A 300 25.73 1.11 19.71
CA ILE A 300 26.07 1.30 21.13
C ILE A 300 27.48 1.88 21.29
N GLY A 301 27.63 2.90 22.14
CA GLY A 301 28.92 3.56 22.40
C GLY A 301 29.41 4.55 21.34
N SER A 302 28.86 4.52 20.10
CA SER A 302 29.35 5.33 18.98
C SER A 302 29.13 6.86 19.08
N GLY A 303 28.34 7.30 20.07
CA GLY A 303 28.05 8.71 20.35
C GLY A 303 29.02 9.32 21.37
N ILE A 304 28.50 9.80 22.50
CA ILE A 304 29.26 10.51 23.55
C ILE A 304 30.44 9.69 24.10
N LEU A 305 30.35 8.35 24.08
CA LEU A 305 31.40 7.45 24.57
C LEU A 305 32.55 7.24 23.57
N GLY A 306 32.49 7.83 22.36
CA GLY A 306 33.64 7.95 21.46
C GLY A 306 34.06 6.69 20.69
N TYR A 307 33.32 5.59 20.78
CA TYR A 307 33.71 4.34 20.09
C TYR A 307 33.74 4.50 18.56
N PRO A 308 34.82 4.07 17.86
CA PRO A 308 34.92 4.14 16.41
C PRO A 308 33.81 3.33 15.71
N HIS A 309 33.10 3.97 14.77
CA HIS A 309 31.88 3.41 14.19
C HIS A 309 32.11 2.09 13.44
N ASP A 310 33.26 1.96 12.78
CA ASP A 310 33.72 0.75 12.09
C ASP A 310 34.00 -0.41 13.07
N LYS A 311 34.61 -0.11 14.22
CA LYS A 311 34.88 -1.11 15.27
C LYS A 311 33.59 -1.52 16.01
N VAL A 312 32.64 -0.60 16.22
CA VAL A 312 31.30 -0.90 16.76
C VAL A 312 30.50 -1.78 15.80
N ALA A 313 30.48 -1.44 14.50
CA ALA A 313 29.85 -2.27 13.48
C ALA A 313 30.49 -3.67 13.44
N ALA A 314 31.83 -3.72 13.44
CA ALA A 314 32.58 -4.97 13.47
C ALA A 314 32.16 -5.87 14.64
N LYS A 315 32.19 -5.35 15.88
CA LYS A 315 31.83 -6.12 17.07
C LYS A 315 30.37 -6.59 17.07
N LEU A 316 29.41 -5.78 16.62
CA LEU A 316 28.00 -6.18 16.54
C LEU A 316 27.79 -7.35 15.55
N PHE A 317 28.33 -7.25 14.33
CA PHE A 317 28.25 -8.33 13.34
C PHE A 317 29.00 -9.60 13.78
N GLU A 318 30.19 -9.46 14.36
CA GLU A 318 31.01 -10.58 14.85
C GLU A 318 30.34 -11.33 16.00
N THR A 319 29.88 -10.60 17.02
CA THR A 319 29.30 -11.20 18.23
C THR A 319 27.97 -11.89 17.94
N VAL A 320 27.12 -11.27 17.11
CA VAL A 320 25.82 -11.86 16.75
C VAL A 320 26.00 -13.09 15.84
N HIS A 321 26.96 -13.06 14.92
CA HIS A 321 27.29 -14.24 14.11
C HIS A 321 27.76 -15.41 14.97
N LYS A 322 28.74 -15.18 15.85
CA LYS A 322 29.28 -16.17 16.79
C LYS A 322 28.16 -16.75 17.67
N PHE A 323 27.33 -15.89 18.26
CA PHE A 323 26.18 -16.30 19.08
C PHE A 323 25.23 -17.24 18.32
N GLY A 324 24.90 -16.92 17.07
CA GLY A 324 24.02 -17.75 16.23
C GLY A 324 24.62 -19.12 15.88
N GLU A 325 25.94 -19.22 15.75
CA GLU A 325 26.64 -20.50 15.54
C GLU A 325 26.76 -21.33 16.81
N GLU A 326 26.95 -20.69 17.96
CA GLU A 326 27.01 -21.35 19.27
C GLU A 326 25.63 -21.76 19.82
N ASN A 327 24.53 -21.18 19.29
CA ASN A 327 23.17 -21.38 19.80
C ASN A 327 22.15 -21.70 18.67
N PRO A 328 22.31 -22.77 17.88
CA PRO A 328 21.48 -23.06 16.70
C PRO A 328 20.00 -23.43 17.00
N ASP A 329 19.63 -23.65 18.26
CA ASP A 329 18.26 -23.90 18.73
C ASP A 329 17.67 -22.68 19.48
N THR A 330 18.23 -21.48 19.26
CA THR A 330 17.84 -20.26 19.97
C THR A 330 16.40 -19.83 19.64
N THR A 331 15.69 -19.30 20.65
CA THR A 331 14.39 -18.64 20.40
C THR A 331 14.55 -17.29 19.71
N LEU A 332 15.76 -16.72 19.71
CA LEU A 332 16.07 -15.41 19.15
C LEU A 332 16.41 -15.54 17.66
N THR A 333 15.37 -15.46 16.83
CA THR A 333 15.48 -15.60 15.37
C THR A 333 16.07 -14.37 14.71
N ASP A 334 15.83 -13.17 15.24
CA ASP A 334 16.11 -11.92 14.53
C ASP A 334 16.85 -10.89 15.38
N VAL A 335 17.93 -10.33 14.84
CA VAL A 335 18.70 -9.23 15.43
C VAL A 335 18.74 -8.06 14.46
N ILE A 336 18.28 -6.90 14.93
CA ILE A 336 18.06 -5.71 14.10
C ILE A 336 19.07 -4.64 14.51
N PHE A 337 19.91 -4.19 13.59
CA PHE A 337 20.85 -3.08 13.78
C PHE A 337 20.18 -1.79 13.28
N VAL A 338 19.86 -0.88 14.20
CA VAL A 338 19.07 0.34 13.94
C VAL A 338 19.96 1.56 13.93
N MET A 339 20.24 2.08 12.73
CA MET A 339 21.12 3.22 12.55
C MET A 339 20.32 4.50 12.44
N TYR A 340 20.58 5.45 13.33
CA TYR A 340 19.86 6.73 13.34
C TYR A 340 20.08 7.46 12.02
N HIS A 341 18.99 7.78 11.32
CA HIS A 341 18.98 8.31 9.95
C HIS A 341 19.72 9.64 9.71
N LYS A 342 20.27 10.29 10.76
CA LYS A 342 21.11 11.50 10.66
C LYS A 342 22.62 11.20 10.80
N ASP A 343 22.99 10.01 11.28
CA ASP A 343 24.39 9.65 11.54
C ASP A 343 25.00 8.95 10.32
N GLU A 344 25.15 9.70 9.21
CA GLU A 344 25.65 9.19 7.92
C GLU A 344 26.98 8.42 8.03
N LYS A 345 27.87 8.84 8.94
CA LYS A 345 29.14 8.15 9.21
C LYS A 345 28.95 6.77 9.84
N VAL A 346 27.96 6.63 10.73
CA VAL A 346 27.61 5.37 11.38
C VAL A 346 26.90 4.46 10.39
N ILE A 347 25.91 4.98 9.67
CA ILE A 347 25.20 4.27 8.59
C ILE A 347 26.20 3.67 7.60
N LYS A 348 27.15 4.48 7.11
CA LYS A 348 28.18 4.02 6.18
C LYS A 348 29.06 2.91 6.78
N ALA A 349 29.54 3.08 8.01
CA ALA A 349 30.36 2.06 8.67
C ALA A 349 29.64 0.70 8.81
N PHE A 350 28.34 0.73 9.12
CA PHE A 350 27.53 -0.48 9.19
C PHE A 350 27.24 -1.07 7.81
N GLN A 351 26.97 -0.26 6.78
CA GLN A 351 26.78 -0.73 5.39
C GLN A 351 28.05 -1.33 4.79
N ASP A 352 29.21 -0.72 5.04
CA ASP A 352 30.51 -1.24 4.60
C ASP A 352 30.79 -2.62 5.27
N LYS A 353 30.49 -2.78 6.57
CA LYS A 353 30.60 -4.08 7.27
C LYS A 353 29.55 -5.09 6.81
N GLU A 354 28.29 -4.67 6.60
CA GLU A 354 27.20 -5.50 6.07
C GLU A 354 27.59 -6.11 4.71
N LYS A 355 28.18 -5.30 3.82
CA LYS A 355 28.66 -5.75 2.50
C LYS A 355 29.76 -6.81 2.62
N ILE A 356 30.73 -6.62 3.51
CA ILE A 356 31.80 -7.60 3.77
C ILE A 356 31.18 -8.90 4.30
N TYR A 357 30.28 -8.81 5.28
CA TYR A 357 29.62 -9.98 5.87
C TYR A 357 28.73 -10.73 4.87
N LYS A 358 28.00 -10.02 4.01
CA LYS A 358 27.22 -10.62 2.91
C LYS A 358 28.11 -11.38 1.92
N GLN A 359 29.28 -10.83 1.58
CA GLN A 359 30.24 -11.49 0.68
C GLN A 359 30.87 -12.74 1.32
N GLN A 360 31.13 -12.72 2.63
CA GLN A 360 31.82 -13.80 3.33
C GLN A 360 30.88 -14.93 3.79
N TYR A 361 29.63 -14.61 4.16
CA TYR A 361 28.73 -15.55 4.85
C TYR A 361 27.39 -15.80 4.11
N GLY A 362 27.13 -15.15 2.98
CA GLY A 362 26.20 -15.58 1.91
C GLY A 362 24.69 -15.59 2.19
N THR A 363 24.25 -15.92 3.41
CA THR A 363 22.83 -16.20 3.75
C THR A 363 22.41 -15.75 5.16
N LYS A 364 23.28 -15.08 5.93
CA LYS A 364 23.00 -14.69 7.34
C LYS A 364 22.70 -13.19 7.57
N VAL A 365 22.81 -12.35 6.55
CA VAL A 365 22.69 -10.88 6.67
C VAL A 365 21.76 -10.32 5.59
N TYR A 366 20.84 -9.46 6.00
CA TYR A 366 19.66 -9.01 5.27
C TYR A 366 19.58 -7.47 5.28
N ASN A 367 19.21 -6.84 4.17
CA ASN A 367 19.06 -5.38 4.13
C ASN A 367 17.65 -4.95 4.61
N GLU A 368 17.38 -3.65 4.62
CA GLU A 368 16.09 -3.05 4.95
C GLU A 368 14.93 -3.58 4.06
N GLU A 369 15.19 -3.87 2.78
CA GLU A 369 14.22 -4.46 1.85
C GLU A 369 13.89 -5.93 2.21
N ASP A 370 14.88 -6.68 2.70
CA ASP A 370 14.75 -8.04 3.20
C ASP A 370 14.11 -8.09 4.61
N TYR A 371 14.38 -7.09 5.47
CA TYR A 371 13.72 -6.92 6.77
C TYR A 371 12.23 -6.70 6.58
N MET A 372 11.86 -5.77 5.69
CA MET A 372 10.47 -5.56 5.31
C MET A 372 9.85 -6.87 4.77
N LYS A 373 10.51 -7.59 3.85
CA LYS A 373 10.01 -8.90 3.39
C LYS A 373 9.84 -9.91 4.54
N SER A 374 10.69 -9.91 5.56
CA SER A 374 10.57 -10.80 6.73
C SER A 374 9.39 -10.44 7.64
N LEU A 375 9.12 -9.15 7.89
CA LEU A 375 7.90 -8.67 8.55
C LEU A 375 6.64 -9.08 7.76
N LEU A 376 6.76 -9.14 6.44
CA LEU A 376 5.70 -9.52 5.50
C LEU A 376 5.59 -11.05 5.26
N ALA A 377 6.37 -11.91 5.95
CA ALA A 377 6.50 -13.34 5.61
C ALA A 377 6.47 -14.31 6.80
N GLY A 378 5.76 -13.98 7.88
CA GLY A 378 5.80 -14.72 9.16
C GLY A 378 5.71 -16.26 9.06
N ASP A 379 6.74 -16.93 9.58
CA ASP A 379 6.93 -18.39 9.63
C ASP A 379 5.69 -19.15 10.21
N ASP A 380 5.15 -20.25 9.63
CA ASP A 380 5.56 -21.08 8.48
C ASP A 380 4.32 -21.60 7.70
N GLU A 381 4.29 -21.49 6.37
CA GLU A 381 4.06 -22.62 5.42
C GLU A 381 4.23 -22.17 3.95
N PRO A 382 4.80 -22.98 3.03
CA PRO A 382 5.19 -22.52 1.68
C PRO A 382 4.06 -22.24 0.68
N ASN A 383 2.81 -22.03 1.12
CA ASN A 383 1.64 -22.02 0.23
C ASN A 383 0.54 -21.02 0.61
N SER A 384 0.89 -19.85 1.16
CA SER A 384 -0.07 -18.74 1.33
C SER A 384 0.52 -17.37 1.00
N ARG A 385 0.65 -17.09 -0.30
CA ARG A 385 0.94 -15.75 -0.83
C ARG A 385 -0.28 -14.84 -0.68
N VAL A 386 -0.44 -14.25 0.50
CA VAL A 386 -1.40 -13.15 0.70
C VAL A 386 -0.61 -11.86 0.89
N LYS A 387 -0.74 -10.96 -0.10
CA LYS A 387 -0.01 -9.68 -0.19
C LYS A 387 -0.27 -8.83 1.05
N ILE A 388 0.74 -8.67 1.91
CA ILE A 388 0.60 -7.86 3.14
C ILE A 388 0.65 -6.34 2.84
N ALA A 389 1.06 -5.96 1.63
CA ALA A 389 0.91 -4.60 1.10
C ALA A 389 -0.56 -4.11 1.05
N ASP A 390 -1.54 -5.02 1.15
CA ASP A 390 -2.97 -4.71 1.20
C ASP A 390 -3.49 -4.48 2.63
N LYS A 391 -2.65 -4.44 3.70
CA LYS A 391 -3.16 -4.42 5.10
C LYS A 391 -2.64 -3.36 6.07
N LEU A 392 -1.69 -2.49 5.71
CA LEU A 392 -1.24 -1.40 6.60
C LEU A 392 -1.30 -0.03 5.89
N PRO A 393 -1.75 1.04 6.56
CA PRO A 393 -1.62 2.39 6.02
C PRO A 393 -0.15 2.80 5.96
N LEU A 394 0.38 3.08 4.76
CA LEU A 394 1.77 3.52 4.63
C LEU A 394 1.91 4.96 5.12
N ALA A 395 2.64 5.13 6.22
CA ALA A 395 3.01 6.41 6.82
C ALA A 395 4.31 6.93 6.20
N ILE A 396 4.18 7.79 5.19
CA ILE A 396 5.29 8.49 4.55
C ILE A 396 5.60 9.73 5.38
N TYR A 397 6.75 9.74 6.05
CA TYR A 397 7.29 10.90 6.75
C TYR A 397 8.39 11.52 5.93
N SER A 398 8.20 12.75 5.45
CA SER A 398 9.30 13.53 4.88
C SER A 398 9.86 14.50 5.91
N LYS A 399 11.20 14.49 5.99
CA LYS A 399 12.10 15.10 6.99
C LYS A 399 11.60 16.43 7.56
N SER A 400 11.66 16.61 8.88
CA SER A 400 11.62 17.96 9.49
C SER A 400 12.83 18.21 10.39
N SER A 401 13.45 19.37 10.24
CA SER A 401 14.51 19.83 11.15
C SER A 401 13.88 20.40 12.42
N ALA A 402 13.79 19.57 13.46
CA ALA A 402 13.19 19.95 14.75
C ALA A 402 13.88 21.19 15.37
N LEU A 403 13.15 22.32 15.41
CA LEU A 403 13.56 23.53 16.11
C LEU A 403 13.30 23.38 17.61
N LEU A 404 14.36 23.17 18.40
CA LEU A 404 14.24 23.05 19.86
C LEU A 404 14.06 24.42 20.53
N ILE A 405 12.81 24.80 20.79
CA ILE A 405 12.47 26.02 21.54
C ILE A 405 12.47 25.71 23.05
N LYS A 406 13.49 26.19 23.78
CA LYS A 406 13.54 26.11 25.24
C LYS A 406 12.86 27.33 25.86
N ILE A 407 11.77 27.11 26.58
CA ILE A 407 11.00 28.15 27.28
C ILE A 407 11.36 28.10 28.77
N TYR A 408 11.70 29.25 29.34
CA TYR A 408 11.96 29.42 30.76
C TYR A 408 10.91 30.37 31.34
N ALA A 409 10.31 30.01 32.49
CA ALA A 409 9.44 30.90 33.23
C ALA A 409 9.52 30.63 34.74
N ASN A 410 9.02 31.58 35.51
CA ASN A 410 9.17 31.64 36.97
C ASN A 410 8.14 30.73 37.69
N ASP A 411 7.12 30.27 36.97
CA ASP A 411 6.03 29.44 37.46
C ASP A 411 5.45 28.53 36.34
N SER A 412 4.69 27.51 36.74
CA SER A 412 4.10 26.53 35.81
C SER A 412 2.93 27.08 34.99
N GLU A 413 2.25 28.12 35.47
CA GLU A 413 1.10 28.74 34.81
C GLU A 413 1.56 29.52 33.57
N ALA A 414 2.68 30.26 33.71
CA ALA A 414 3.35 30.95 32.62
C ALA A 414 3.87 29.97 31.55
N LEU A 415 4.53 28.87 31.96
CA LEU A 415 4.97 27.82 31.02
C LEU A 415 3.80 27.26 30.20
N LYS A 416 2.68 26.90 30.83
CA LYS A 416 1.47 26.40 30.14
C LYS A 416 0.88 27.42 29.16
N LYS A 417 0.91 28.72 29.50
CA LYS A 417 0.42 29.80 28.62
C LYS A 417 1.31 30.00 27.39
N VAL A 418 2.63 29.93 27.53
CA VAL A 418 3.54 30.04 26.37
C VAL A 418 3.48 28.78 25.52
N ALA A 419 3.50 27.59 26.12
CA ALA A 419 3.38 26.31 25.40
C ALA A 419 2.08 26.23 24.58
N SER A 420 0.92 26.52 25.18
CA SER A 420 -0.35 26.53 24.46
C SER A 420 -0.41 27.59 23.35
N LYS A 421 0.29 28.73 23.52
CA LYS A 421 0.42 29.73 22.45
C LYS A 421 1.27 29.23 21.30
N CYS A 422 2.40 28.58 21.56
CA CYS A 422 3.24 27.95 20.54
C CYS A 422 2.46 26.87 19.76
N SER A 423 1.75 25.97 20.44
CA SER A 423 0.85 25.00 19.80
C SER A 423 -0.17 25.71 18.90
N SER A 424 -0.85 26.75 19.39
CA SER A 424 -1.86 27.49 18.60
C SER A 424 -1.34 28.26 17.37
N ILE A 425 -0.01 28.38 17.23
CA ILE A 425 0.65 28.93 16.04
C ILE A 425 0.99 27.78 15.08
N ILE A 426 1.58 26.70 15.61
CA ILE A 426 1.88 25.47 14.85
C ILE A 426 0.61 24.89 14.22
N ASP A 427 -0.47 24.77 15.00
CA ASP A 427 -1.78 24.25 14.56
C ASP A 427 -2.51 25.18 13.57
N ARG A 428 -2.03 26.42 13.39
CA ARG A 428 -2.58 27.37 12.41
C ARG A 428 -1.93 27.23 11.04
N ASP A 429 -0.63 26.96 11.03
CA ASP A 429 0.16 26.89 9.80
C ASP A 429 0.21 25.45 9.24
N ILE A 430 0.16 24.43 10.12
CA ILE A 430 -0.03 23.03 9.73
C ILE A 430 -1.49 22.80 9.34
N ASN A 431 -1.71 22.40 8.08
CA ASN A 431 -3.00 21.97 7.61
C ASN A 431 -3.08 20.44 7.70
N THR A 432 -4.09 19.91 8.38
CA THR A 432 -4.48 18.50 8.24
C THR A 432 -5.59 18.43 7.20
N ARG A 433 -5.38 17.70 6.10
CA ARG A 433 -6.41 17.45 5.08
C ARG A 433 -6.54 15.96 4.83
N GLU A 434 -7.74 15.45 5.10
CA GLU A 434 -8.22 14.16 4.62
C GLU A 434 -8.74 14.37 3.20
N ASN A 435 -8.08 13.77 2.21
CA ASN A 435 -8.58 13.79 0.83
C ASN A 435 -9.55 12.61 0.67
N THR A 436 -10.78 12.93 0.26
CA THR A 436 -11.86 11.95 0.11
C THR A 436 -11.51 10.85 -0.88
N ALA A 437 -12.05 9.65 -0.61
CA ALA A 437 -11.66 8.41 -1.27
C ALA A 437 -11.59 8.49 -2.80
N ASP A 438 -10.40 8.28 -3.34
CA ASP A 438 -10.17 8.09 -4.77
C ASP A 438 -10.02 6.58 -5.01
N ASN A 439 -10.83 6.00 -5.89
CA ASN A 439 -10.74 4.57 -6.22
C ASN A 439 -9.34 4.19 -6.73
N TYR A 440 -8.62 5.15 -7.33
CA TYR A 440 -7.22 4.97 -7.71
C TYR A 440 -6.33 4.51 -6.54
N ILE A 441 -6.59 4.95 -5.31
CA ILE A 441 -5.81 4.54 -4.12
C ILE A 441 -5.97 3.05 -3.84
N LYS A 442 -7.13 2.47 -4.16
CA LYS A 442 -7.39 1.03 -4.02
C LYS A 442 -6.66 0.21 -5.08
N ASP A 443 -6.54 0.79 -6.27
CA ASP A 443 -5.95 0.18 -7.46
C ASP A 443 -4.44 0.45 -7.63
N LEU A 444 -3.80 1.04 -6.62
CA LEU A 444 -2.34 1.18 -6.53
C LEU A 444 -1.70 -0.18 -6.28
N ASP A 445 -0.67 -0.52 -7.06
CA ASP A 445 0.26 -1.60 -6.78
C ASP A 445 1.57 -1.09 -6.13
N ASP A 446 2.40 -2.04 -5.72
CA ASP A 446 3.61 -1.78 -4.92
C ASP A 446 4.66 -0.97 -5.69
N ASP A 447 4.74 -1.13 -7.02
CA ASP A 447 5.67 -0.39 -7.89
C ASP A 447 5.21 1.09 -8.03
N GLN A 448 3.89 1.34 -8.18
CA GLN A 448 3.32 2.69 -8.23
C GLN A 448 3.43 3.42 -6.90
N LEU A 449 3.23 2.70 -5.79
CA LEU A 449 3.44 3.21 -4.45
C LEU A 449 4.92 3.63 -4.25
N ALA A 450 5.87 2.86 -4.76
CA ALA A 450 7.29 3.21 -4.73
C ALA A 450 7.62 4.46 -5.59
N GLU A 451 7.01 4.64 -6.76
CA GLU A 451 7.18 5.87 -7.56
C GLU A 451 6.61 7.10 -6.83
N LEU A 452 5.46 6.96 -6.18
CA LEU A 452 4.87 8.02 -5.35
C LEU A 452 5.78 8.41 -4.18
N MET A 453 6.32 7.43 -3.45
CA MET A 453 7.28 7.66 -2.36
C MET A 453 8.56 8.33 -2.84
N LYS A 454 9.08 7.93 -4.01
CA LYS A 454 10.24 8.56 -4.64
C LYS A 454 10.00 10.05 -4.94
N GLY A 455 8.85 10.39 -5.54
CA GLY A 455 8.51 11.78 -5.85
C GLY A 455 8.46 12.68 -4.61
N ILE A 456 7.94 12.16 -3.49
CA ILE A 456 7.88 12.88 -2.20
C ILE A 456 9.29 13.14 -1.65
N SER A 457 10.17 12.12 -1.72
CA SER A 457 11.57 12.21 -1.29
C SER A 457 12.37 13.23 -2.12
N GLU A 458 12.27 13.17 -3.45
CA GLU A 458 12.98 14.07 -4.37
C GLU A 458 12.60 15.55 -4.17
N LYS A 459 11.32 15.82 -3.84
CA LYS A 459 10.82 17.18 -3.63
C LYS A 459 11.09 17.75 -2.24
N LYS A 460 11.64 16.96 -1.29
CA LYS A 460 11.99 17.38 0.08
C LYS A 460 10.86 18.10 0.82
N LEU A 461 9.63 17.61 0.68
CA LEU A 461 8.48 18.15 1.38
C LEU A 461 8.63 17.95 2.91
N GLU A 462 7.84 18.65 3.73
CA GLU A 462 7.65 18.31 5.16
C GLU A 462 6.20 17.87 5.40
N VAL A 463 5.89 16.61 5.07
CA VAL A 463 4.55 16.03 5.12
C VAL A 463 4.54 14.66 5.80
N GLU A 464 3.50 14.43 6.59
CA GLU A 464 3.02 13.11 6.99
C GLU A 464 1.91 12.70 6.02
N SER A 465 2.01 11.52 5.43
CA SER A 465 1.02 10.99 4.48
C SER A 465 0.68 9.55 4.83
N PHE A 466 -0.61 9.23 5.00
CA PHE A 466 -1.11 7.89 5.32
C PHE A 466 -2.03 7.40 4.21
N ILE A 467 -1.62 6.35 3.49
CA ILE A 467 -2.37 5.76 2.37
C ILE A 467 -2.96 4.42 2.78
N ASP A 468 -4.28 4.29 2.81
CA ASP A 468 -4.99 3.04 3.07
C ASP A 468 -5.69 2.54 1.79
N ARG A 469 -5.10 1.50 1.19
CA ARG A 469 -5.57 0.84 -0.05
C ARG A 469 -6.93 0.13 0.13
N ASN A 470 -7.32 -0.28 1.34
CA ASN A 470 -8.62 -0.94 1.55
C ASN A 470 -9.78 0.06 1.48
N THR A 471 -9.67 1.16 2.22
CA THR A 471 -10.69 2.21 2.22
C THR A 471 -10.58 3.13 1.00
N GLY A 472 -9.42 3.14 0.32
CA GLY A 472 -9.09 4.10 -0.72
C GLY A 472 -8.85 5.50 -0.16
N SER A 473 -8.50 5.61 1.13
CA SER A 473 -8.35 6.90 1.81
C SER A 473 -6.89 7.35 1.86
N TRP A 474 -6.70 8.67 1.78
CA TRP A 474 -5.39 9.29 1.86
C TRP A 474 -5.44 10.52 2.77
N LYS A 475 -4.74 10.41 3.91
CA LYS A 475 -4.64 11.47 4.92
C LYS A 475 -3.29 12.15 4.80
N THR A 476 -3.30 13.48 4.82
CA THR A 476 -2.10 14.30 4.66
C THR A 476 -2.05 15.38 5.72
N ARG A 477 -0.89 15.58 6.35
CA ARG A 477 -0.62 16.63 7.35
C ARG A 477 0.72 17.27 7.03
N GLY A 478 0.77 18.60 7.04
CA GLY A 478 1.97 19.37 6.68
C GLY A 478 1.61 20.82 6.39
N THR A 479 2.53 21.58 5.79
CA THR A 479 2.20 22.96 5.38
C THR A 479 1.18 22.97 4.23
N ALA A 480 0.43 24.06 4.08
CA ALA A 480 -0.50 24.23 2.96
C ALA A 480 0.20 24.13 1.58
N ASN A 481 1.46 24.56 1.49
CA ASN A 481 2.26 24.53 0.28
C ASN A 481 2.70 23.10 -0.05
N ASP A 482 3.20 22.36 0.94
CA ASP A 482 3.72 21.00 0.70
C ASP A 482 2.59 20.00 0.40
N ILE A 483 1.41 20.20 1.01
CA ILE A 483 0.20 19.43 0.65
C ILE A 483 -0.26 19.73 -0.78
N LEU A 484 -0.03 20.92 -1.33
CA LEU A 484 -0.32 21.21 -2.75
C LEU A 484 0.65 20.46 -3.66
N VAL A 485 1.96 20.54 -3.40
CA VAL A 485 2.97 19.82 -4.20
C VAL A 485 2.76 18.30 -4.12
N LEU A 486 2.41 17.77 -2.95
CA LEU A 486 2.07 16.37 -2.73
C LEU A 486 0.87 15.92 -3.60
N LYS A 487 -0.15 16.77 -3.75
CA LYS A 487 -1.30 16.50 -4.63
C LYS A 487 -0.93 16.52 -6.12
N ASP A 488 -0.01 17.40 -6.52
CA ASP A 488 0.47 17.44 -7.90
C ASP A 488 1.26 16.17 -8.25
N ILE A 489 2.19 15.73 -7.40
CA ILE A 489 2.91 14.45 -7.56
C ILE A 489 1.93 13.28 -7.72
N PHE A 490 0.95 13.17 -6.82
CA PHE A 490 -0.05 12.11 -6.86
C PHE A 490 -0.89 12.14 -8.14
N SER A 491 -1.29 13.34 -8.58
CA SER A 491 -2.03 13.54 -9.83
C SER A 491 -1.20 13.19 -11.07
N GLU A 492 0.11 13.42 -11.03
CA GLU A 492 1.05 13.02 -12.09
C GLU A 492 1.25 11.51 -12.15
N THR A 493 1.51 10.84 -11.02
CA THR A 493 1.63 9.38 -10.96
C THR A 493 0.35 8.69 -11.45
N LYS A 494 -0.82 9.18 -11.01
CA LYS A 494 -2.13 8.70 -11.50
C LYS A 494 -2.28 8.82 -13.00
N SER A 495 -1.97 9.99 -13.57
CA SER A 495 -2.16 10.21 -15.01
C SER A 495 -1.18 9.38 -15.86
N LYS A 496 0.08 9.22 -15.43
CA LYS A 496 1.06 8.33 -16.08
C LYS A 496 0.56 6.88 -16.13
N GLN A 497 0.03 6.38 -15.02
CA GLN A 497 -0.44 4.99 -14.92
C GLN A 497 -1.72 4.75 -15.72
N GLU A 498 -2.65 5.71 -15.75
CA GLU A 498 -3.83 5.64 -16.63
C GLU A 498 -3.42 5.60 -18.11
N ASP A 499 -2.38 6.35 -18.50
CA ASP A 499 -1.80 6.29 -19.84
C ASP A 499 -1.13 4.96 -20.17
N GLU A 500 -0.37 4.40 -19.22
CA GLU A 500 0.27 3.10 -19.41
C GLU A 500 -0.78 1.98 -19.51
N LYS A 501 -1.77 1.96 -18.61
CA LYS A 501 -2.93 1.05 -18.68
C LYS A 501 -3.68 1.19 -20.01
N ALA A 502 -3.84 2.42 -20.53
CA ALA A 502 -4.42 2.63 -21.86
C ALA A 502 -3.51 2.05 -22.96
N LYS A 503 -2.24 2.47 -23.04
CA LYS A 503 -1.26 1.99 -24.04
C LYS A 503 -1.16 0.46 -24.05
N ALA A 504 -1.18 -0.16 -22.87
CA ALA A 504 -1.16 -1.60 -22.65
C ALA A 504 -2.40 -2.33 -23.18
N LYS A 505 -3.61 -1.92 -22.78
CA LYS A 505 -4.89 -2.48 -23.28
C LYS A 505 -4.96 -2.47 -24.79
N ILE A 506 -4.43 -1.42 -25.40
CA ILE A 506 -4.59 -1.23 -26.83
C ILE A 506 -3.47 -1.92 -27.61
N LEU A 507 -2.23 -1.99 -27.08
CA LEU A 507 -1.17 -2.82 -27.66
C LEU A 507 -1.60 -4.29 -27.72
N GLN A 508 -2.36 -4.77 -26.72
CA GLN A 508 -2.97 -6.11 -26.68
C GLN A 508 -3.80 -6.44 -27.94
N LEU A 509 -4.46 -5.45 -28.55
CA LEU A 509 -5.22 -5.61 -29.81
C LEU A 509 -4.33 -5.82 -31.05
N THR A 510 -3.02 -5.57 -30.92
CA THR A 510 -2.06 -5.49 -32.04
C THR A 510 -1.01 -6.57 -31.98
N ARG A 511 -0.60 -6.92 -30.77
CA ARG A 511 0.51 -7.80 -30.41
C ARG A 511 0.11 -8.49 -29.14
N GLN A 512 0.08 -9.81 -29.18
CA GLN A 512 -0.36 -10.63 -28.06
C GLN A 512 0.60 -11.79 -27.84
N TRP A 513 1.30 -11.72 -26.72
CA TRP A 513 2.09 -12.81 -26.18
C TRP A 513 1.19 -13.84 -25.52
N HIS A 514 1.59 -15.11 -25.65
CA HIS A 514 0.93 -16.25 -25.04
C HIS A 514 2.01 -17.16 -24.43
N PHE A 515 1.65 -17.91 -23.40
CA PHE A 515 2.42 -19.06 -22.91
C PHE A 515 1.66 -20.36 -23.21
N THR A 516 2.34 -21.51 -23.24
CA THR A 516 1.67 -22.81 -23.38
C THR A 516 1.26 -23.41 -22.04
N GLU A 517 0.09 -24.05 -21.99
CA GLU A 517 -0.39 -24.76 -20.80
C GLU A 517 -0.89 -26.15 -21.21
N MET A 518 -0.46 -27.20 -20.51
CA MET A 518 -0.94 -28.55 -20.76
C MET A 518 -2.27 -28.81 -20.05
N GLY A 519 -3.37 -28.74 -20.80
CA GLY A 519 -4.70 -29.12 -20.33
C GLY A 519 -5.04 -30.59 -20.63
N ALA A 520 -6.16 -31.07 -20.07
CA ALA A 520 -6.66 -32.43 -20.28
C ALA A 520 -7.01 -32.76 -21.75
N SER A 521 -7.09 -31.75 -22.63
CA SER A 521 -7.36 -31.87 -24.06
C SER A 521 -6.13 -31.58 -24.96
N GLY A 522 -4.94 -31.38 -24.38
CA GLY A 522 -3.70 -31.06 -25.09
C GLY A 522 -3.10 -29.70 -24.71
N GLU A 523 -2.09 -29.27 -25.46
CA GLU A 523 -1.38 -28.00 -25.26
C GLU A 523 -2.23 -26.81 -25.73
N GLY A 524 -2.66 -25.99 -24.79
CA GLY A 524 -3.37 -24.73 -25.04
C GLY A 524 -2.41 -23.53 -25.05
N LEU A 525 -2.80 -22.45 -25.73
CA LEU A 525 -2.06 -21.18 -25.71
C LEU A 525 -2.85 -20.14 -24.90
N ILE A 526 -2.33 -19.78 -23.74
CA ILE A 526 -2.98 -18.85 -22.81
C ILE A 526 -2.45 -17.42 -23.06
N PRO A 527 -3.32 -16.44 -23.35
CA PRO A 527 -2.92 -15.05 -23.53
C PRO A 527 -2.48 -14.41 -22.21
N TYR A 528 -1.37 -13.67 -22.20
CA TYR A 528 -1.06 -12.76 -21.09
C TYR A 528 -2.09 -11.61 -21.03
N ASP A 529 -2.39 -11.09 -19.84
CA ASP A 529 -3.18 -9.87 -19.71
C ASP A 529 -2.46 -8.66 -20.34
N TYR A 530 -3.19 -7.55 -20.45
CA TYR A 530 -2.71 -6.36 -21.15
C TYR A 530 -1.44 -5.74 -20.55
N LEU A 531 -1.27 -5.73 -19.23
CA LEU A 531 -0.09 -5.13 -18.57
C LEU A 531 1.14 -6.01 -18.73
N ARG A 532 1.00 -7.32 -18.50
CA ARG A 532 2.09 -8.28 -18.74
C ARG A 532 2.50 -8.25 -20.20
N ASN A 533 1.54 -8.35 -21.12
CA ASN A 533 1.77 -8.27 -22.57
C ASN A 533 2.51 -6.98 -22.96
N TYR A 534 2.17 -5.82 -22.38
CA TYR A 534 2.85 -4.54 -22.63
C TYR A 534 4.31 -4.55 -22.17
N LYS A 535 4.56 -5.05 -20.96
CA LYS A 535 5.92 -5.16 -20.41
C LYS A 535 6.81 -6.09 -21.25
N ILE A 536 6.25 -7.21 -21.71
CA ILE A 536 6.95 -8.20 -22.54
C ILE A 536 7.27 -7.63 -23.92
N GLU A 537 6.28 -7.07 -24.61
CA GLU A 537 6.43 -6.54 -25.97
C GLU A 537 7.42 -5.37 -26.02
N ASN A 538 7.42 -4.47 -25.02
CA ASN A 538 8.38 -3.37 -24.94
C ASN A 538 9.82 -3.86 -24.76
N ALA A 539 10.06 -4.79 -23.83
CA ALA A 539 11.39 -5.36 -23.61
C ALA A 539 11.92 -6.07 -24.88
N TYR A 540 11.05 -6.83 -25.55
CA TYR A 540 11.39 -7.49 -26.82
C TYR A 540 11.72 -6.48 -27.94
N ILE A 541 10.92 -5.42 -28.11
CA ILE A 541 11.18 -4.37 -29.12
C ILE A 541 12.47 -3.59 -28.82
N ASN A 542 12.80 -3.39 -27.54
CA ASN A 542 14.04 -2.72 -27.13
C ASN A 542 15.29 -3.57 -27.36
N GLY A 543 15.15 -4.86 -27.69
CA GLY A 543 16.26 -5.78 -27.90
C GLY A 543 16.84 -6.35 -26.61
N ASP A 544 16.07 -6.34 -25.52
CA ASP A 544 16.46 -7.03 -24.29
C ASP A 544 16.54 -8.54 -24.53
N LYS A 545 17.31 -9.26 -23.70
CA LYS A 545 17.42 -10.74 -23.78
C LYS A 545 16.29 -11.48 -23.07
N GLY A 546 15.55 -10.79 -22.22
CA GLY A 546 14.45 -11.35 -21.43
C GLY A 546 13.86 -10.30 -20.50
N VAL A 547 12.73 -10.64 -19.87
CA VAL A 547 11.97 -9.73 -19.00
C VAL A 547 11.47 -10.46 -17.77
N LYS A 548 11.37 -9.75 -16.65
CA LYS A 548 10.69 -10.22 -15.44
C LYS A 548 9.24 -9.74 -15.38
N ILE A 549 8.33 -10.69 -15.23
CA ILE A 549 6.91 -10.43 -14.96
C ILE A 549 6.48 -11.06 -13.62
N LYS A 550 5.34 -10.63 -13.09
CA LYS A 550 4.72 -11.20 -11.89
C LYS A 550 3.29 -11.62 -12.21
N ASP A 551 2.85 -12.82 -11.87
CA ASP A 551 1.45 -13.24 -12.02
C ASP A 551 0.53 -12.57 -10.98
N ASP A 552 -0.76 -12.94 -10.95
CA ASP A 552 -1.75 -12.31 -10.07
C ASP A 552 -1.53 -12.69 -8.60
N ASP A 553 -0.88 -13.83 -8.32
CA ASP A 553 -0.42 -14.29 -7.00
C ASP A 553 0.98 -13.74 -6.64
N GLY A 554 1.58 -12.97 -7.54
CA GLY A 554 2.87 -12.31 -7.38
C GLY A 554 4.07 -13.23 -7.57
N GLU A 555 3.91 -14.41 -8.17
CA GLU A 555 5.03 -15.29 -8.56
C GLU A 555 5.85 -14.59 -9.65
N GLU A 556 7.17 -14.54 -9.48
CA GLU A 556 8.04 -13.97 -10.50
C GLU A 556 8.36 -15.01 -11.58
N TYR A 557 8.25 -14.62 -12.84
CA TYR A 557 8.69 -15.41 -13.99
C TYR A 557 9.70 -14.61 -14.79
N VAL A 558 10.67 -15.31 -15.39
CA VAL A 558 11.56 -14.78 -16.43
C VAL A 558 11.09 -15.33 -17.76
N ILE A 559 10.73 -14.44 -18.67
CA ILE A 559 10.65 -14.76 -20.09
C ILE A 559 12.03 -14.52 -20.70
N ASP A 560 12.60 -15.54 -21.32
CA ASP A 560 13.84 -15.47 -22.08
C ASP A 560 13.51 -15.40 -23.57
N PHE A 561 13.92 -14.32 -24.23
CA PHE A 561 13.62 -14.05 -25.64
C PHE A 561 14.58 -14.78 -26.59
N VAL A 562 15.65 -15.40 -26.09
CA VAL A 562 16.60 -16.20 -26.89
C VAL A 562 16.10 -17.63 -27.01
N SER A 563 15.66 -18.25 -25.91
CA SER A 563 15.02 -19.58 -25.94
C SER A 563 13.52 -19.53 -26.26
N MET A 564 12.89 -18.36 -26.19
CA MET A 564 11.43 -18.18 -26.30
C MET A 564 10.67 -19.02 -25.28
N THR A 565 11.15 -18.99 -24.02
CA THR A 565 10.55 -19.72 -22.91
C THR A 565 10.32 -18.85 -21.67
N GLU A 566 9.28 -19.16 -20.92
CA GLU A 566 9.02 -18.66 -19.57
C GLU A 566 9.46 -19.68 -18.51
N SER A 567 10.21 -19.24 -17.51
CA SER A 567 10.59 -20.04 -16.34
C SER A 567 10.19 -19.30 -15.06
N ARG A 568 9.55 -20.00 -14.13
CA ARG A 568 9.29 -19.48 -12.77
C ARG A 568 10.62 -19.26 -12.04
N ILE A 569 10.68 -18.17 -11.27
CA ILE A 569 11.77 -17.92 -10.32
C ILE A 569 11.34 -18.50 -8.98
N LEU A 570 12.10 -19.47 -8.47
CA LEU A 570 11.85 -20.07 -7.17
C LEU A 570 12.36 -19.15 -6.04
N PRO A 571 11.88 -19.31 -4.79
CA PRO A 571 12.19 -18.39 -3.68
C PRO A 571 13.68 -18.21 -3.35
N ASP A 572 14.51 -19.20 -3.70
CA ASP A 572 15.98 -19.22 -3.61
C ASP A 572 16.69 -18.48 -4.76
N ARG A 573 15.92 -17.86 -5.67
CA ARG A 573 16.36 -17.23 -6.94
C ARG A 573 16.92 -18.22 -7.97
N ILE A 574 16.73 -19.53 -7.79
CA ILE A 574 17.01 -20.52 -8.82
C ILE A 574 15.88 -20.44 -9.86
N ARG A 575 16.24 -20.52 -11.15
CA ARG A 575 15.25 -20.61 -12.23
C ARG A 575 14.78 -22.04 -12.36
N ASP A 576 13.48 -22.23 -12.49
CA ASP A 576 12.95 -23.51 -12.92
C ASP A 576 13.45 -23.85 -14.34
N THR A 577 13.99 -25.05 -14.50
CA THR A 577 14.49 -25.58 -15.77
C THR A 577 13.37 -26.10 -16.68
N THR A 578 12.16 -26.34 -16.16
CA THR A 578 10.99 -26.63 -17.01
C THR A 578 10.43 -25.34 -17.59
N GLY A 579 11.11 -24.81 -18.61
CA GLY A 579 10.68 -23.63 -19.35
C GLY A 579 9.47 -23.91 -20.23
N THR A 580 8.39 -23.17 -20.01
CA THR A 580 7.17 -23.17 -20.82
C THR A 580 7.38 -22.39 -22.12
N SER A 581 6.82 -22.84 -23.25
CA SER A 581 6.98 -22.12 -24.53
C SER A 581 6.20 -20.81 -24.55
N VAL A 582 6.82 -19.70 -24.98
CA VAL A 582 6.12 -18.43 -25.21
C VAL A 582 6.05 -18.07 -26.68
N VAL A 583 4.91 -17.54 -27.12
CA VAL A 583 4.63 -17.23 -28.53
C VAL A 583 4.07 -15.82 -28.68
N ARG A 584 4.82 -14.95 -29.36
CA ARG A 584 4.37 -13.64 -29.82
C ARG A 584 3.50 -13.78 -31.06
N LYS A 585 2.19 -13.56 -30.92
CA LYS A 585 1.24 -13.55 -32.05
C LYS A 585 0.84 -12.13 -32.44
N THR A 586 0.45 -11.98 -33.71
CA THR A 586 -0.38 -10.85 -34.15
C THR A 586 -1.83 -11.32 -34.16
N PRO A 587 -2.74 -10.74 -33.36
CA PRO A 587 -4.17 -11.05 -33.43
C PRO A 587 -4.76 -10.54 -34.76
N VAL A 588 -4.72 -11.39 -35.80
CA VAL A 588 -5.27 -11.03 -37.12
C VAL A 588 -6.77 -11.27 -37.11
N GLN A 589 -7.49 -10.20 -36.74
CA GLN A 589 -8.85 -9.84 -37.14
C GLN A 589 -10.02 -10.60 -36.50
N GLU A 590 -10.83 -9.86 -35.73
CA GLU A 590 -12.10 -9.35 -36.28
C GLU A 590 -12.57 -8.06 -35.56
N ALA A 591 -13.21 -7.16 -36.32
CA ALA A 591 -14.02 -6.03 -35.83
C ALA A 591 -13.42 -4.79 -35.10
N SER A 592 -12.12 -4.48 -35.18
CA SER A 592 -11.63 -3.07 -35.39
C SER A 592 -10.11 -2.92 -35.47
N GLY A 593 -9.61 -2.22 -36.50
CA GLY A 593 -8.28 -1.59 -36.47
C GLY A 593 -7.18 -2.18 -37.36
N LYS A 594 -7.47 -2.98 -38.39
CA LYS A 594 -6.44 -3.30 -39.40
C LYS A 594 -5.83 -2.01 -39.97
N PRO A 595 -4.50 -1.94 -40.20
CA PRO A 595 -3.93 -0.91 -41.07
C PRO A 595 -4.65 -0.86 -42.44
N PRO A 596 -4.79 0.31 -43.07
CA PRO A 596 -5.39 0.44 -44.40
C PRO A 596 -4.67 -0.41 -45.44
N GLU A 597 -5.40 -1.02 -46.38
CA GLU A 597 -4.82 -1.89 -47.41
C GLU A 597 -3.82 -1.13 -48.31
N GLU A 598 -4.05 0.17 -48.53
CA GLU A 598 -3.15 1.08 -49.24
C GLU A 598 -1.75 1.26 -48.59
N TRP A 599 -1.53 0.76 -47.37
CA TRP A 599 -0.20 0.73 -46.76
C TRP A 599 0.68 -0.36 -47.36
N GLY A 600 0.09 -1.43 -47.91
CA GLY A 600 0.80 -2.61 -48.39
C GLY A 600 1.58 -3.34 -47.29
N ASP A 601 2.53 -4.18 -47.69
CA ASP A 601 3.35 -4.93 -46.75
C ASP A 601 4.29 -4.02 -45.93
N MET A 602 4.17 -4.11 -44.60
CA MET A 602 5.02 -3.40 -43.63
C MET A 602 6.35 -4.12 -43.35
N LYS A 603 6.57 -5.33 -43.90
CA LYS A 603 7.79 -6.14 -43.77
C LYS A 603 8.21 -6.41 -42.31
N GLY A 604 7.22 -6.53 -41.42
CA GLY A 604 7.43 -6.72 -39.98
C GLY A 604 7.80 -5.44 -39.19
N HIS A 605 8.05 -4.30 -39.85
CA HIS A 605 8.31 -3.04 -39.16
C HIS A 605 7.02 -2.42 -38.60
N ASN A 606 7.09 -1.85 -37.39
CA ASN A 606 5.95 -1.16 -36.78
C ASN A 606 5.72 0.23 -37.40
N LEU A 607 6.81 0.93 -37.76
CA LEU A 607 6.79 2.26 -38.37
C LEU A 607 7.45 2.22 -39.75
N ARG A 608 6.75 2.74 -40.76
CA ARG A 608 7.32 3.16 -42.04
C ARG A 608 6.93 4.62 -42.30
N VAL A 609 7.82 5.38 -42.94
CA VAL A 609 7.60 6.78 -43.31
C VAL A 609 7.92 6.91 -44.79
N ASP A 610 6.89 7.14 -45.60
CA ASP A 610 6.97 7.17 -47.06
C ASP A 610 6.89 8.62 -47.55
N ASN A 611 7.87 9.10 -48.32
CA ASN A 611 7.77 10.42 -48.96
C ASN A 611 6.68 10.38 -50.05
N LEU A 612 5.68 11.26 -49.96
CA LEU A 612 4.68 11.40 -51.00
C LEU A 612 5.30 12.05 -52.25
N LYS A 613 5.11 11.37 -53.40
CA LYS A 613 5.54 11.92 -54.69
C LYS A 613 4.70 13.13 -55.05
N GLU A 614 5.35 14.22 -55.44
CA GLU A 614 4.68 15.46 -55.85
C GLU A 614 3.72 15.21 -57.04
N GLY A 615 2.60 15.93 -57.04
CA GLY A 615 1.57 15.81 -58.07
C GLY A 615 0.64 14.60 -57.93
N THR A 616 0.88 13.68 -56.99
CA THR A 616 -0.10 12.63 -56.65
C THR A 616 -1.36 13.22 -56.00
N THR A 617 -2.51 12.54 -56.16
CA THR A 617 -3.79 12.98 -55.58
C THR A 617 -3.70 13.20 -54.07
N GLU A 618 -3.02 12.31 -53.35
CA GLU A 618 -2.79 12.41 -51.90
C GLU A 618 -1.94 13.64 -51.54
N TYR A 619 -0.80 13.85 -52.22
CA TYR A 619 0.03 15.04 -52.05
C TYR A 619 -0.77 16.33 -52.30
N LEU A 620 -1.57 16.36 -53.37
CA LEU A 620 -2.40 17.52 -53.73
C LEU A 620 -3.50 17.80 -52.70
N GLN A 621 -4.11 16.76 -52.12
CA GLN A 621 -5.09 16.91 -51.04
C GLN A 621 -4.48 17.46 -49.75
N VAL A 622 -3.30 16.97 -49.34
CA VAL A 622 -2.59 17.48 -48.16
C VAL A 622 -2.10 18.90 -48.39
N LYS A 623 -1.51 19.18 -49.56
CA LYS A 623 -1.11 20.53 -49.99
C LYS A 623 -2.29 21.50 -49.98
N LYS A 624 -3.44 21.08 -50.51
CA LYS A 624 -4.67 21.89 -50.50
C LYS A 624 -5.10 22.20 -49.07
N LYS A 625 -5.27 21.20 -48.20
CA LYS A 625 -5.65 21.40 -46.79
C LYS A 625 -4.70 22.33 -46.05
N LEU A 626 -3.39 22.24 -46.30
CA LEU A 626 -2.39 23.14 -45.73
C LEU A 626 -2.65 24.59 -46.14
N PHE A 627 -2.78 24.88 -47.44
CA PHE A 627 -2.86 26.26 -47.95
C PHE A 627 -4.29 26.86 -47.95
N ASP A 628 -5.35 26.05 -47.92
CA ASP A 628 -6.75 26.52 -47.85
C ASP A 628 -7.01 27.43 -46.63
N THR A 629 -6.20 27.31 -45.57
CA THR A 629 -6.28 28.14 -44.36
C THR A 629 -5.21 29.24 -44.29
N MET A 630 -4.62 29.61 -45.43
CA MET A 630 -3.59 30.66 -45.55
C MET A 630 -3.97 31.72 -46.58
N SER A 631 -4.15 32.96 -46.13
CA SER A 631 -4.51 34.08 -47.01
C SER A 631 -3.35 34.53 -47.93
N SER A 632 -2.09 34.30 -47.54
CA SER A 632 -0.88 34.46 -48.35
C SER A 632 0.31 33.89 -47.57
N SER A 633 1.13 33.03 -48.19
CA SER A 633 2.37 32.54 -47.56
C SER A 633 3.49 32.43 -48.60
N SER A 634 4.69 32.88 -48.23
CA SER A 634 5.92 32.66 -49.00
C SER A 634 6.54 31.27 -48.74
N LEU A 635 5.85 30.41 -47.98
CA LEU A 635 6.32 29.10 -47.57
C LEU A 635 6.17 28.09 -48.69
N THR A 636 7.20 27.27 -48.86
CA THR A 636 7.24 26.18 -49.84
C THR A 636 7.22 24.83 -49.13
N ILE A 637 6.59 23.82 -49.74
CA ILE A 637 6.63 22.45 -49.24
C ILE A 637 7.98 21.86 -49.67
N ALA A 638 8.81 21.48 -48.70
CA ALA A 638 10.07 20.79 -48.95
C ALA A 638 9.86 19.28 -49.11
N LYS A 639 8.91 18.69 -48.36
CA LYS A 639 8.39 17.32 -48.53
C LYS A 639 7.11 17.11 -47.71
N ILE A 640 6.34 16.10 -48.09
CA ILE A 640 5.26 15.52 -47.28
C ILE A 640 5.59 14.05 -47.06
N GLU A 641 5.58 13.62 -45.80
CA GLU A 641 5.87 12.25 -45.37
C GLU A 641 4.59 11.61 -44.85
N SER A 642 4.12 10.55 -45.51
CA SER A 642 3.01 9.71 -45.06
C SER A 642 3.51 8.74 -44.00
N ILE A 643 2.89 8.78 -42.82
CA ILE A 643 3.31 8.05 -41.64
C ILE A 643 2.44 6.80 -41.53
N LYS A 644 3.10 5.65 -41.46
CA LYS A 644 2.48 4.33 -41.39
C LYS A 644 2.96 3.65 -40.12
N ASN A 645 2.30 3.93 -39.00
CA ASN A 645 2.60 3.37 -37.69
C ASN A 645 1.46 2.42 -37.29
N VAL A 646 1.74 1.11 -37.31
CA VAL A 646 0.73 0.05 -37.12
C VAL A 646 0.12 0.12 -35.72
N SER A 647 0.96 0.16 -34.67
CA SER A 647 0.49 0.30 -33.29
C SER A 647 -0.33 1.58 -33.08
N LEU A 648 0.14 2.75 -33.53
CA LEU A 648 -0.59 4.01 -33.32
C LEU A 648 -1.93 4.04 -34.08
N TYR A 649 -1.98 3.47 -35.28
CA TYR A 649 -3.23 3.43 -36.07
C TYR A 649 -4.26 2.49 -35.47
N GLN A 650 -3.82 1.32 -34.99
CA GLN A 650 -4.66 0.42 -34.20
C GLN A 650 -5.15 1.10 -32.91
N GLN A 651 -4.27 1.86 -32.25
CA GLN A 651 -4.63 2.59 -31.03
C GLN A 651 -5.69 3.65 -31.25
N TYR A 652 -5.51 4.41 -32.32
CA TYR A 652 -6.42 5.44 -32.78
C TYR A 652 -7.78 4.87 -33.19
N THR A 653 -7.80 3.82 -34.01
CA THR A 653 -9.05 3.24 -34.56
C THR A 653 -9.89 2.52 -33.51
N ALA A 654 -9.27 1.86 -32.52
CA ALA A 654 -9.99 1.28 -31.39
C ALA A 654 -10.71 2.36 -30.55
N LEU A 655 -10.02 3.45 -30.20
CA LEU A 655 -10.63 4.54 -29.43
C LEU A 655 -11.65 5.34 -30.27
N LYS A 656 -11.39 5.55 -31.56
CA LYS A 656 -12.36 6.15 -32.50
C LYS A 656 -13.68 5.38 -32.49
N LYS A 657 -13.64 4.05 -32.54
CA LYS A 657 -14.84 3.20 -32.50
C LYS A 657 -15.59 3.39 -31.18
N GLN A 658 -14.91 3.30 -30.04
CA GLN A 658 -15.54 3.52 -28.73
C GLN A 658 -16.23 4.90 -28.65
N ILE A 659 -15.52 5.98 -28.97
CA ILE A 659 -16.07 7.34 -28.90
C ILE A 659 -17.21 7.53 -29.92
N GLN A 660 -17.16 6.87 -31.08
CA GLN A 660 -18.24 6.90 -32.07
C GLN A 660 -19.51 6.18 -31.58
N ASP A 661 -19.37 5.06 -30.88
CA ASP A 661 -20.48 4.29 -30.30
C ASP A 661 -21.18 5.05 -29.15
N GLU A 662 -20.41 5.81 -28.37
CA GLU A 662 -20.90 6.72 -27.30
C GLU A 662 -21.52 8.02 -27.87
N ASN A 663 -21.13 8.42 -29.09
CA ASN A 663 -21.54 9.65 -29.77
C ASN A 663 -22.29 9.40 -31.09
N ARG A 664 -23.28 8.50 -31.07
CA ARG A 664 -24.13 8.19 -32.24
C ARG A 664 -24.71 9.46 -32.88
N GLY A 665 -24.58 9.55 -34.20
CA GLY A 665 -25.07 10.69 -34.99
C GLY A 665 -24.14 11.92 -35.03
N ILE A 666 -22.98 11.89 -34.36
CA ILE A 666 -21.98 12.95 -34.40
C ILE A 666 -20.75 12.47 -35.19
N GLN A 667 -20.22 13.33 -36.05
CA GLN A 667 -18.90 13.12 -36.66
C GLN A 667 -17.82 13.34 -35.60
N VAL A 668 -17.30 12.25 -35.02
CA VAL A 668 -16.33 12.32 -33.92
C VAL A 668 -14.91 12.65 -34.36
N GLU A 669 -14.58 12.46 -35.64
CA GLU A 669 -13.24 12.65 -36.21
C GLU A 669 -13.13 13.96 -37.00
N LYS A 670 -12.04 14.70 -36.79
CA LYS A 670 -11.63 15.85 -37.60
C LYS A 670 -10.16 15.73 -38.00
N GLN A 671 -9.82 16.30 -39.15
CA GLN A 671 -8.41 16.49 -39.52
C GLN A 671 -7.91 17.84 -39.03
N LEU A 672 -6.86 17.86 -38.23
CA LEU A 672 -6.33 19.04 -37.54
C LEU A 672 -4.80 19.13 -37.67
N PHE A 673 -4.25 20.32 -37.43
CA PHE A 673 -2.82 20.61 -37.56
C PHE A 673 -2.11 20.70 -36.21
N HIS A 674 -0.92 20.11 -36.09
CA HIS A 674 -0.05 20.26 -34.92
C HIS A 674 1.35 20.71 -35.33
N GLY A 675 1.75 21.92 -34.93
CA GLY A 675 3.09 22.44 -35.15
C GLY A 675 4.08 21.87 -34.15
N THR A 676 5.29 21.53 -34.57
CA THR A 676 6.33 21.05 -33.65
C THR A 676 7.75 21.33 -34.15
N ASN A 677 8.75 20.99 -33.35
CA ASN A 677 10.17 21.03 -33.73
C ASN A 677 10.66 19.69 -34.33
N ARG A 678 11.84 19.71 -34.96
CA ARG A 678 12.41 18.56 -35.68
C ARG A 678 12.59 17.28 -34.84
N ASP A 679 12.97 17.41 -33.56
CA ASP A 679 13.27 16.26 -32.72
C ASP A 679 12.02 15.68 -32.06
N ALA A 680 11.09 16.56 -31.65
CA ALA A 680 9.75 16.16 -31.26
C ALA A 680 8.99 15.44 -32.39
N ALA A 681 9.13 15.89 -33.65
CA ALA A 681 8.54 15.20 -34.81
C ALA A 681 9.02 13.74 -34.96
N LYS A 682 10.31 13.46 -34.71
CA LYS A 682 10.85 12.08 -34.72
C LYS A 682 10.21 11.22 -33.62
N SER A 683 9.98 11.80 -32.44
CA SER A 683 9.32 11.12 -31.33
C SER A 683 7.84 10.84 -31.65
N ILE A 684 7.10 11.83 -32.15
CA ILE A 684 5.68 11.70 -32.51
C ILE A 684 5.46 10.62 -33.58
N ASN A 685 6.32 10.53 -34.60
CA ASN A 685 6.26 9.46 -35.61
C ASN A 685 6.33 8.05 -35.00
N ARG A 686 7.13 7.86 -33.94
CA ARG A 686 7.39 6.56 -33.31
C ARG A 686 6.36 6.25 -32.21
N ASN A 687 6.12 7.23 -31.35
CA ASN A 687 5.50 7.05 -30.03
C ASN A 687 4.12 7.71 -29.91
N GLY A 688 3.69 8.47 -30.92
CA GLY A 688 2.46 9.26 -30.90
C GLY A 688 2.61 10.57 -30.13
N PHE A 689 1.47 11.23 -29.91
CA PHE A 689 1.43 12.43 -29.08
C PHE A 689 1.50 12.06 -27.60
N ASN A 690 2.00 12.99 -26.77
CA ASN A 690 2.07 12.81 -25.33
C ASN A 690 1.82 14.15 -24.64
N ARG A 691 0.75 14.23 -23.83
CA ARG A 691 0.35 15.47 -23.15
C ARG A 691 1.30 15.93 -22.04
N SER A 692 2.20 15.09 -21.55
CA SER A 692 3.17 15.51 -20.52
C SER A 692 4.20 16.53 -21.03
N TYR A 693 4.32 16.71 -22.35
CA TYR A 693 5.11 17.76 -22.98
C TYR A 693 4.34 19.09 -23.17
N CYS A 694 3.09 19.20 -22.70
CA CYS A 694 2.32 20.44 -22.72
C CYS A 694 2.96 21.48 -21.78
N SER A 695 3.38 22.63 -22.31
CA SER A 695 4.01 23.67 -21.50
C SER A 695 3.00 24.45 -20.65
N GLU A 696 3.43 24.94 -19.48
CA GLU A 696 2.58 25.79 -18.60
C GLU A 696 2.07 27.07 -19.28
N LYS A 697 2.75 27.51 -20.35
CA LYS A 697 2.37 28.69 -21.15
C LYS A 697 1.25 28.39 -22.14
N GLU A 698 1.04 27.12 -22.48
CA GLU A 698 0.11 26.68 -23.52
C GLU A 698 -1.13 25.98 -22.95
N ASN A 699 -1.12 25.60 -21.66
CA ASN A 699 -2.20 24.85 -21.00
C ASN A 699 -3.51 25.64 -20.70
N ALA A 700 -3.77 26.73 -21.43
CA ALA A 700 -4.87 27.67 -21.18
C ALA A 700 -6.28 27.04 -21.26
N LEU A 701 -6.43 25.96 -22.03
CA LEU A 701 -7.67 25.19 -22.20
C LEU A 701 -7.60 23.82 -21.50
N GLY A 702 -6.53 23.54 -20.76
CA GLY A 702 -6.24 22.27 -20.10
C GLY A 702 -4.84 21.73 -20.37
N ILE A 703 -4.41 20.75 -19.58
CA ILE A 703 -3.15 20.02 -19.74
C ILE A 703 -3.41 18.83 -20.68
N GLY A 704 -3.16 19.03 -21.97
CA GLY A 704 -3.53 18.10 -23.04
C GLY A 704 -2.70 18.34 -24.30
N VAL A 705 -3.01 17.61 -25.37
CA VAL A 705 -2.36 17.81 -26.68
C VAL A 705 -3.18 18.78 -27.53
N TYR A 706 -2.55 19.86 -27.98
CA TYR A 706 -3.20 20.96 -28.70
C TYR A 706 -3.13 20.77 -30.21
N PHE A 707 -4.25 21.01 -30.88
CA PHE A 707 -4.40 20.95 -32.34
C PHE A 707 -5.15 22.19 -32.84
N ALA A 708 -4.76 22.70 -34.01
CA ALA A 708 -5.43 23.82 -34.67
C ALA A 708 -6.31 23.35 -35.83
N THR A 709 -7.45 24.01 -36.04
CA THR A 709 -8.28 23.82 -37.26
C THR A 709 -7.66 24.51 -38.48
N GLU A 710 -6.83 25.53 -38.28
CA GLU A 710 -6.12 26.28 -39.31
C GLU A 710 -4.61 26.00 -39.26
N SER A 711 -4.00 25.71 -40.41
CA SER A 711 -2.56 25.45 -40.48
C SER A 711 -1.75 26.69 -40.11
N ALA A 712 -2.21 27.89 -40.49
CA ALA A 712 -1.60 29.18 -40.20
C ALA A 712 -1.39 29.45 -38.71
N TYR A 713 -2.16 28.80 -37.82
CA TYR A 713 -1.92 28.84 -36.39
C TYR A 713 -0.71 27.96 -36.00
N SER A 714 -0.73 26.69 -36.39
CA SER A 714 0.34 25.71 -36.13
C SER A 714 1.67 26.02 -36.84
N ILE A 715 1.66 26.89 -37.86
CA ILE A 715 2.86 27.40 -38.56
C ILE A 715 3.70 28.32 -37.69
N ARG A 716 3.12 29.03 -36.73
CA ARG A 716 3.81 30.12 -36.01
C ARG A 716 5.08 29.60 -35.31
N ASP A 717 6.12 30.44 -35.25
CA ASP A 717 7.46 30.01 -34.81
C ASP A 717 7.50 29.51 -33.35
N ASN A 718 6.52 29.87 -32.53
CA ASN A 718 6.36 29.34 -31.17
C ASN A 718 5.89 27.87 -31.13
N TYR A 719 5.18 27.39 -32.16
CA TYR A 719 4.73 26.00 -32.27
C TYR A 719 5.62 25.18 -33.22
N SER A 720 5.99 25.76 -34.36
CA SER A 720 6.80 25.11 -35.41
C SER A 720 8.10 25.89 -35.67
N PRO A 721 9.06 25.92 -34.72
CA PRO A 721 10.30 26.66 -34.89
C PRO A 721 11.13 26.13 -36.07
N ARG A 722 11.88 27.01 -36.73
CA ARG A 722 12.80 26.64 -37.81
C ARG A 722 14.00 25.85 -37.27
N ASP A 723 14.39 24.78 -37.96
CA ASP A 723 15.64 24.07 -37.67
C ASP A 723 16.87 24.77 -38.29
N SER A 724 18.06 24.18 -38.12
CA SER A 724 19.33 24.68 -38.67
C SER A 724 19.35 24.82 -40.21
N ASN A 725 18.42 24.19 -40.93
CA ASN A 725 18.27 24.27 -42.39
C ASN A 725 17.15 25.26 -42.79
N GLY A 726 16.56 25.96 -41.81
CA GLY A 726 15.41 26.83 -41.98
C GLY A 726 14.07 26.10 -42.06
N LEU A 727 14.01 24.78 -41.85
CA LEU A 727 12.79 23.99 -42.06
C LEU A 727 11.84 24.03 -40.85
N LYS A 728 10.54 24.11 -41.12
CA LYS A 728 9.44 24.08 -40.14
C LYS A 728 8.70 22.74 -40.27
N TYR A 729 8.22 22.20 -39.16
CA TYR A 729 7.61 20.86 -39.09
C TYR A 729 6.17 20.93 -38.57
N ILE A 730 5.23 20.37 -39.34
CA ILE A 730 3.80 20.40 -39.01
C ILE A 730 3.18 19.06 -39.34
N PHE A 731 2.42 18.50 -38.41
CA PHE A 731 1.58 17.36 -38.68
C PHE A 731 0.21 17.76 -39.19
N LEU A 732 -0.31 16.99 -40.14
CA LEU A 732 -1.76 16.85 -40.37
C LEU A 732 -2.19 15.52 -39.74
N CYS A 733 -3.13 15.58 -38.81
CA CYS A 733 -3.53 14.47 -37.95
C CYS A 733 -5.00 14.13 -38.14
N ASP A 734 -5.35 12.85 -38.07
CA ASP A 734 -6.72 12.44 -37.82
C ASP A 734 -6.93 12.46 -36.29
N VAL A 735 -7.93 13.20 -35.79
CA VAL A 735 -8.16 13.45 -34.35
C VAL A 735 -9.61 13.14 -33.97
N VAL A 736 -9.80 12.30 -32.95
CA VAL A 736 -11.09 11.98 -32.34
C VAL A 736 -11.47 13.07 -31.34
N VAL A 737 -12.17 14.08 -31.83
CA VAL A 737 -12.66 15.25 -31.09
C VAL A 737 -13.91 14.92 -30.26
N GLY A 738 -14.81 14.07 -30.76
CA GLY A 738 -16.06 13.71 -30.09
C GLY A 738 -16.92 14.93 -29.71
N LYS A 739 -17.53 14.91 -28.52
CA LYS A 739 -18.18 16.08 -27.92
C LYS A 739 -17.16 16.95 -27.18
N SER A 740 -17.13 18.24 -27.50
CA SER A 740 -16.25 19.21 -26.84
C SER A 740 -16.95 20.02 -25.75
N THR A 741 -16.20 20.42 -24.73
CA THR A 741 -16.59 21.46 -23.76
C THR A 741 -15.67 22.69 -23.86
N VAL A 742 -15.99 23.78 -23.17
CA VAL A 742 -15.09 24.94 -23.08
C VAL A 742 -13.95 24.62 -22.11
N GLY A 743 -12.71 24.81 -22.58
CA GLY A 743 -11.51 24.50 -21.80
C GLY A 743 -11.19 25.54 -20.72
N THR A 744 -10.55 25.09 -19.64
CA THR A 744 -10.08 25.94 -18.53
C THR A 744 -8.64 25.61 -18.14
N LYS A 745 -7.89 26.62 -17.67
CA LYS A 745 -6.50 26.45 -17.28
C LYS A 745 -6.36 25.42 -16.16
N GLY A 746 -5.46 24.45 -16.33
CA GLY A 746 -5.19 23.39 -15.36
C GLY A 746 -6.15 22.18 -15.42
N MET A 747 -7.17 22.20 -16.29
CA MET A 747 -8.03 21.03 -16.52
C MET A 747 -7.22 19.83 -17.04
N ARG A 748 -7.17 18.73 -16.29
CA ARG A 748 -6.45 17.49 -16.68
C ARG A 748 -7.34 16.47 -17.39
N VAL A 749 -8.64 16.50 -17.15
CA VAL A 749 -9.68 15.65 -17.78
C VAL A 749 -10.91 16.52 -17.99
N PRO A 750 -11.67 16.40 -19.11
CA PRO A 750 -12.90 17.15 -19.29
C PRO A 750 -13.96 16.80 -18.22
N PRO A 751 -14.83 17.75 -17.83
CA PRO A 751 -15.97 17.47 -16.95
C PRO A 751 -16.92 16.43 -17.53
N ASN A 752 -17.76 15.84 -16.67
CA ASN A 752 -18.88 15.00 -17.10
C ASN A 752 -19.91 15.81 -17.89
N ILE A 753 -20.46 15.19 -18.93
CA ILE A 753 -21.62 15.73 -19.65
C ILE A 753 -22.79 15.80 -18.66
N GLU A 754 -23.51 16.92 -18.65
CA GLU A 754 -24.62 17.13 -17.72
C GLU A 754 -25.65 15.98 -17.77
N GLY A 755 -26.00 15.43 -16.61
CA GLY A 755 -26.86 14.26 -16.49
C GLY A 755 -26.24 12.91 -16.89
N LYS A 756 -24.92 12.83 -17.12
CA LYS A 756 -24.21 11.59 -17.46
C LYS A 756 -22.98 11.34 -16.58
N THR A 757 -22.55 10.08 -16.52
CA THR A 757 -21.30 9.65 -15.88
C THR A 757 -20.09 9.72 -16.82
N THR A 758 -20.29 10.03 -18.09
CA THR A 758 -19.24 10.09 -19.13
C THR A 758 -18.70 11.52 -19.31
N PRO A 759 -17.37 11.73 -19.36
CA PRO A 759 -16.77 13.02 -19.66
C PRO A 759 -17.06 13.49 -21.09
N TYR A 760 -16.84 14.77 -21.35
CA TYR A 760 -16.61 15.25 -22.71
C TYR A 760 -15.34 14.63 -23.30
N ASP A 761 -15.28 14.51 -24.63
CA ASP A 761 -14.16 13.87 -25.33
C ASP A 761 -12.98 14.83 -25.54
N SER A 762 -13.23 16.13 -25.60
CA SER A 762 -12.24 17.18 -25.86
C SER A 762 -12.61 18.52 -25.23
N ALA A 763 -11.66 19.47 -25.28
CA ALA A 763 -11.89 20.86 -24.90
C ALA A 763 -11.54 21.81 -26.06
N VAL A 764 -12.22 22.96 -26.10
CA VAL A 764 -12.05 24.00 -27.12
C VAL A 764 -12.10 25.40 -26.50
N GLU A 765 -11.64 26.43 -27.20
CA GLU A 765 -11.76 27.81 -26.70
C GLU A 765 -13.19 28.36 -26.79
N ARG A 766 -14.01 27.77 -27.67
CA ARG A 766 -15.45 28.03 -27.84
C ARG A 766 -16.12 26.88 -28.58
N ILE A 767 -17.38 26.60 -28.25
CA ILE A 767 -18.13 25.46 -28.84
C ILE A 767 -18.40 25.67 -30.34
N LYS A 768 -18.77 26.89 -30.74
CA LYS A 768 -19.02 27.24 -32.14
C LYS A 768 -17.73 27.74 -32.79
N ASP A 769 -17.36 27.13 -33.92
CA ASP A 769 -16.19 27.48 -34.75
C ASP A 769 -14.88 27.61 -33.93
N PRO A 770 -14.44 26.50 -33.28
CA PRO A 770 -13.19 26.47 -32.53
C PRO A 770 -11.97 26.57 -33.45
N ARG A 771 -10.97 27.34 -33.03
CA ARG A 771 -9.65 27.38 -33.68
C ARG A 771 -8.70 26.38 -33.06
N THR A 772 -8.91 26.03 -31.79
CA THR A 772 -8.05 25.14 -31.02
C THR A 772 -8.87 24.02 -30.40
N VAL A 773 -8.38 22.79 -30.53
CA VAL A 773 -8.93 21.59 -29.90
C VAL A 773 -7.85 20.97 -29.01
N VAL A 774 -8.23 20.56 -27.81
CA VAL A 774 -7.37 19.86 -26.85
C VAL A 774 -7.95 18.48 -26.57
N ILE A 775 -7.11 17.46 -26.75
CA ILE A 775 -7.40 16.07 -26.35
C ILE A 775 -6.65 15.72 -25.07
N PHE A 776 -7.21 14.81 -24.30
CA PHE A 776 -6.70 14.44 -22.96
C PHE A 776 -6.26 12.98 -22.87
N LYS A 777 -6.54 12.16 -23.89
CA LYS A 777 -5.96 10.81 -24.06
C LYS A 777 -5.02 10.84 -25.26
N ASP A 778 -3.77 10.45 -25.06
CA ASP A 778 -2.69 10.51 -26.05
C ASP A 778 -3.05 9.86 -27.42
N ASN A 779 -3.82 8.77 -27.38
CA ASN A 779 -4.24 7.99 -28.55
C ASN A 779 -5.51 8.52 -29.26
N GLN A 780 -6.06 9.67 -28.87
CA GLN A 780 -7.13 10.33 -29.65
C GLN A 780 -6.64 10.91 -30.98
N ALA A 781 -5.33 10.99 -31.24
CA ALA A 781 -4.79 11.55 -32.47
C ALA A 781 -3.80 10.59 -33.15
N TYR A 782 -3.99 10.39 -34.46
CA TYR A 782 -3.03 9.70 -35.33
C TYR A 782 -2.22 10.72 -36.16
N PRO A 783 -0.89 10.76 -36.04
CA PRO A 783 -0.06 11.59 -36.90
C PRO A 783 -0.01 10.97 -38.30
N LYS A 784 -0.78 11.53 -39.24
CA LYS A 784 -0.98 10.94 -40.57
C LYS A 784 0.06 11.39 -41.58
N TYR A 785 0.33 12.69 -41.61
CA TYR A 785 1.34 13.30 -42.48
C TYR A 785 2.25 14.22 -41.68
N LEU A 786 3.56 14.14 -41.90
CA LEU A 786 4.53 15.15 -41.49
C LEU A 786 4.88 16.01 -42.71
N ILE A 787 4.63 17.31 -42.60
CA ILE A 787 4.88 18.30 -43.64
C ILE A 787 6.12 19.10 -43.22
N SER A 788 7.15 19.09 -44.06
CA SER A 788 8.34 19.93 -43.92
C SER A 788 8.20 21.15 -44.82
N LEU A 789 8.29 22.35 -44.24
CA LEU A 789 8.12 23.63 -44.95
C LEU A 789 9.39 24.47 -44.90
N LYS A 790 9.64 25.28 -45.93
CA LYS A 790 10.76 26.22 -46.03
C LYS A 790 10.24 27.63 -46.28
#